data_AF-A0AAE3XRY5-F1
#
_entry.id   AF-A0AAE3XRY5-F1
#
_cell.length_a   1.000
_cell.length_b   1.000
_cell.length_c   1.000
_cell.angle_alpha   90.00
_cell.angle_beta   90.00
_cell.angle_gamma   90.00
#
_symmetry.space_group_name_H-M   'P 1'
#
loop_
_entity.id
_entity.type
_entity.pdbx_description
1 polymer ?
#
loop_
_entity_poly.entity_id
_entity_poly.type
_entity_poly.pdbx_seq_one_letter_code
_entity_poly.pdbx_strand_id
1 'polypeptide(L)'
;MINNEDSISIPKDISYDESMDFNLLMKRAIEICQRLSGDNWTDYNFHDPGVTILEQLMLALTDLGYRSDFSVDQLLAGEKNKTREEVLRENAIYDPLDILTTAPVTDNDYRKFFIDRFYEIGNIWVERSANSEAIAGIINFKVQFEPSIFEDNYPTILTRMRDTYLNNRNVCEDLGDFSVLKKYPVFLSCKVDLLRGSNPEMVIGRIFYEIDQFLNPSIEFHTVEDFSEKDQYDGPKPVTGFIKDEDLKPKMSYFNTYRFKEIIARENDIVICEDFEVIINDFEVARDLVDIPEDCFPCFDIEKSLKRVQVMINGITHYLDFEEVNHVYQLLKAKKSKRFSYKKYQKGDIDGFDLSQISKYTSIQRSFPGIYQIGEFGVKANANPEEHARARQLKAYLFLFEVILSGHLSQLANIKNIFSAKPQKPFSYFTQLPFDIPELASILSVESAQLEHILQELANPKKEYYQRRNAVLDHLLSRFGEELSEYIPNKLYLSQDKLITMKEYWLQNILEFTRDRAKGSNYLEDVWDSENVCVFKKKVAMLLSMDFKNRLIHKFSFEVHKEEEDKQEELTDEAQEVEKEIIDAKPSGVVEDKGVEILCNQKDFLKKVFHYGETKESFRIVKSQDPDGHDKYLVYFNFGNESQIIYEGYSKTECSRIVDKVVETIVSQNSYCDNFHVLEHLLFRPKSGDIYHINILDHQSQKLIESVKADSFEEQKEKVMRMLSLMIDAFNFRVEKVVVEDDIEKYTLFVFDDIIGENLAVVSRQYNTKEEAQDDVMNLTQYLREIQQNEHIFNSRIEYKAEYSPLKSVSDSFFSNSMSIVYPDWTSRFQNKEFVDTFKNVVSKVAPAYLKIHFVSLNYSQMLEFEQAYKAWSKLLAEESDYFELDDASYQVADLLMKSSTPDTGKS
;
A
#
# COMPACT_ATOMS: atom_id res chain seq x y z
N MET A 1 -38.81 28.90 25.52
CA MET A 1 -38.71 29.50 26.87
C MET A 1 -37.25 29.50 27.24
N ILE A 2 -36.65 30.69 27.32
CA ILE A 2 -35.26 30.92 27.73
C ILE A 2 -35.27 30.78 29.25
N ASN A 3 -34.51 29.85 29.82
CA ASN A 3 -34.35 29.74 31.27
C ASN A 3 -32.87 29.88 31.65
N ASN A 4 -32.66 30.85 32.53
CA ASN A 4 -31.58 31.09 33.47
C ASN A 4 -30.21 31.50 32.92
N GLU A 5 -30.01 32.82 32.96
CA GLU A 5 -28.73 33.46 33.29
C GLU A 5 -28.18 32.84 34.59
N ASP A 6 -27.22 31.93 34.47
CA ASP A 6 -26.37 31.56 35.60
C ASP A 6 -25.55 32.79 35.99
N SER A 7 -25.78 33.28 37.22
CA SER A 7 -24.96 34.33 37.81
C SER A 7 -23.51 33.87 37.83
N ILE A 8 -22.62 34.61 37.15
CA ILE A 8 -21.17 34.41 37.22
C ILE A 8 -20.74 34.66 38.68
N SER A 9 -20.63 33.59 39.46
CA SER A 9 -20.05 33.63 40.80
C SER A 9 -18.66 33.02 40.75
N ILE A 10 -17.65 33.75 41.21
CA ILE A 10 -16.30 33.19 41.40
C ILE A 10 -16.43 32.09 42.48
N PRO A 11 -16.07 30.83 42.17
CA PRO A 11 -16.11 29.75 43.16
C PRO A 11 -15.28 30.14 44.38
N LYS A 12 -15.84 29.98 45.58
CA LYS A 12 -15.13 30.32 46.83
C LYS A 12 -13.96 29.38 47.11
N ASP A 13 -14.01 28.16 46.61
CA ASP A 13 -12.97 27.15 46.73
C ASP A 13 -12.51 26.73 45.33
N ILE A 14 -11.53 27.44 44.78
CA ILE A 14 -10.80 27.00 43.58
C ILE A 14 -9.67 26.09 44.09
N SER A 15 -9.77 24.80 43.84
CA SER A 15 -8.66 23.87 44.07
C SER A 15 -7.65 24.07 42.94
N TYR A 16 -6.59 24.83 43.21
CA TYR A 16 -5.46 24.97 42.29
C TYR A 16 -4.65 23.66 42.26
N ASP A 17 -4.07 23.35 41.11
CA ASP A 17 -3.00 22.36 41.04
C ASP A 17 -1.85 22.80 41.96
N GLU A 18 -1.11 21.85 42.55
CA GLU A 18 0.01 22.17 43.44
C GLU A 18 1.05 23.09 42.80
N SER A 19 1.21 23.01 41.48
CA SER A 19 2.10 23.86 40.68
C SER A 19 1.63 25.31 40.54
N MET A 20 0.37 25.61 40.85
CA MET A 20 -0.22 26.95 40.82
C MET A 20 -0.48 27.52 42.22
N ASP A 21 -0.27 26.73 43.28
CA ASP A 21 -0.38 27.20 44.66
C ASP A 21 0.95 27.83 45.11
N PHE A 22 1.05 29.15 44.95
CA PHE A 22 2.19 29.93 45.39
C PHE A 22 2.60 29.68 46.85
N ASN A 23 1.63 29.57 47.78
CA ASN A 23 1.95 29.39 49.20
C ASN A 23 2.54 28.01 49.46
N LEU A 24 2.01 26.99 48.79
CA LEU A 24 2.56 25.64 48.83
C LEU A 24 3.98 25.59 48.25
N LEU A 25 4.20 26.21 47.09
CA LEU A 25 5.52 26.30 46.46
C LEU A 25 6.53 27.01 47.37
N MET A 26 6.15 28.14 47.97
CA MET A 26 6.99 28.88 48.90
C MET A 26 7.33 28.07 50.15
N LYS A 27 6.34 27.38 50.72
CA LYS A 27 6.58 26.47 51.86
C LYS A 27 7.57 25.36 51.51
N ARG A 28 7.37 24.68 50.38
CA ARG A 28 8.28 23.63 49.90
C ARG A 28 9.68 24.15 49.63
N ALA A 29 9.80 25.33 49.03
CA ALA A 29 11.10 25.96 48.75
C ALA A 29 11.88 26.24 50.04
N ILE A 30 11.22 26.82 51.06
CA ILE A 30 11.84 27.08 52.37
C ILE A 30 12.26 25.76 53.04
N GLU A 31 11.40 24.73 53.02
CA GLU A 31 11.73 23.41 53.57
C GLU A 31 12.96 22.80 52.89
N ILE A 32 13.08 22.93 51.56
CA ILE A 32 14.24 22.48 50.79
C ILE A 32 15.49 23.26 51.20
N CYS A 33 15.41 24.59 51.30
CA CYS A 33 16.53 25.42 51.73
C CYS A 33 16.98 25.11 53.16
N GLN A 34 16.05 24.95 54.11
CA GLN A 34 16.35 24.56 55.50
C GLN A 34 17.09 23.23 55.56
N ARG A 35 16.65 22.25 54.75
CA ARG A 35 17.29 20.94 54.69
C ARG A 35 18.69 20.99 54.07
N LEU A 36 18.89 21.80 53.03
CA LEU A 36 20.15 21.84 52.26
C LEU A 36 21.20 22.79 52.87
N SER A 37 20.77 23.88 53.51
CA SER A 37 21.66 24.94 53.98
C SER A 37 21.32 25.48 55.36
N GLY A 38 20.43 24.85 56.14
CA GLY A 38 20.00 25.33 57.45
C GLY A 38 21.11 25.48 58.50
N ASP A 39 22.26 24.83 58.30
CA ASP A 39 23.45 25.02 59.14
C ASP A 39 24.16 26.36 58.88
N ASN A 40 23.93 26.98 57.71
CA ASN A 40 24.58 28.22 57.28
C ASN A 40 23.59 29.39 57.08
N TRP A 41 22.45 29.15 56.43
CA TRP A 41 21.38 30.13 56.24
C TRP A 41 20.24 29.82 57.22
N THR A 42 20.19 30.54 58.33
CA THR A 42 19.24 30.28 59.42
C THR A 42 18.05 31.24 59.45
N ASP A 43 18.11 32.34 58.70
CA ASP A 43 17.08 33.39 58.69
C ASP A 43 16.22 33.30 57.42
N TYR A 44 14.95 32.92 57.60
CA TYR A 44 13.98 32.75 56.52
C TYR A 44 12.82 33.76 56.60
N ASN A 45 13.08 34.95 57.14
CA ASN A 45 12.09 36.01 57.25
C ASN A 45 12.04 36.90 55.99
N PHE A 46 10.95 37.65 55.82
CA PHE A 46 10.71 38.53 54.65
C PHE A 46 11.75 39.61 54.39
N HIS A 47 12.61 39.92 55.36
CA HIS A 47 13.66 40.93 55.20
C HIS A 47 14.95 40.38 54.60
N ASP A 48 15.10 39.04 54.55
CA ASP A 48 16.25 38.38 53.96
C ASP A 48 16.17 38.43 52.41
N PRO A 49 17.22 38.92 51.72
CA PRO A 49 17.23 39.00 50.26
C PRO A 49 17.12 37.65 49.54
N GLY A 50 17.62 36.56 50.13
CA GLY A 50 17.46 35.21 49.60
C GLY A 50 16.01 34.76 49.64
N VAL A 51 15.25 35.12 50.68
CA VAL A 51 13.80 34.86 50.74
C VAL A 51 13.05 35.68 49.68
N THR A 52 13.45 36.95 49.46
CA THR A 52 12.89 37.75 48.35
C THR A 52 13.15 37.10 46.99
N ILE A 53 14.35 36.56 46.76
CA ILE A 53 14.67 35.84 45.52
C ILE A 53 13.79 34.59 45.37
N LEU A 54 13.64 33.80 46.43
CA LEU A 54 12.75 32.63 46.43
C LEU A 54 11.32 33.02 46.10
N GLU A 55 10.80 34.09 46.68
CA GLU A 55 9.47 34.61 46.42
C GLU A 55 9.25 34.88 44.92
N GLN A 56 10.20 35.58 44.27
CA GLN A 56 10.12 35.88 42.83
C GLN A 56 10.21 34.62 41.96
N LEU A 57 11.05 33.66 42.35
CA LEU A 57 11.14 32.37 41.65
C LEU A 57 9.85 31.55 41.79
N MET A 58 9.23 31.52 42.96
CA MET A 58 7.97 30.79 43.17
C MET A 58 6.81 31.45 42.43
N LEU A 59 6.80 32.78 42.32
CA LEU A 59 5.84 33.50 41.49
C LEU A 59 6.00 33.12 40.01
N ALA A 60 7.23 33.05 39.52
CA ALA A 60 7.49 32.60 38.15
C ALA A 60 7.09 31.13 37.93
N LEU A 61 7.37 30.23 38.89
CA LEU A 61 6.92 28.84 38.82
C LEU A 61 5.39 28.73 38.81
N THR A 62 4.69 29.62 39.51
CA THR A 62 3.21 29.68 39.49
C THR A 62 2.69 30.02 38.08
N ASP A 63 3.31 30.98 37.36
CA ASP A 63 2.99 31.28 35.95
C ASP A 63 3.32 30.09 35.03
N LEU A 64 4.46 29.43 35.24
CA LEU A 64 4.82 28.22 34.49
C LEU A 64 3.82 27.08 34.71
N GLY A 65 3.36 26.88 35.95
CA GLY A 65 2.32 25.91 36.30
C GLY A 65 1.03 26.21 35.55
N TYR A 66 0.57 27.47 35.61
CA TYR A 66 -0.61 27.95 34.87
C TYR A 66 -0.51 27.66 33.37
N ARG A 67 0.62 27.99 32.73
CA ARG A 67 0.79 27.76 31.29
C ARG A 67 0.91 26.28 30.95
N SER A 68 1.48 25.46 31.84
CA SER A 68 1.61 24.02 31.62
C SER A 68 0.26 23.29 31.65
N ASP A 69 -0.79 23.93 32.17
CA ASP A 69 -2.17 23.41 32.22
C ASP A 69 -2.98 23.72 30.94
N PHE A 70 -2.39 24.39 29.93
CA PHE A 70 -3.03 24.48 28.63
C PHE A 70 -3.28 23.09 28.05
N SER A 71 -4.48 22.88 27.52
CA SER A 71 -4.87 21.58 26.96
C SER A 71 -4.00 21.20 25.76
N VAL A 72 -3.81 19.91 25.53
CA VAL A 72 -3.12 19.39 24.33
C VAL A 72 -3.74 19.95 23.05
N ASP A 73 -5.06 20.14 23.05
CA ASP A 73 -5.81 20.72 21.93
C ASP A 73 -5.38 22.17 21.61
N GLN A 74 -5.05 22.95 22.63
CA GLN A 74 -4.49 24.31 22.51
C GLN A 74 -3.03 24.28 22.07
N LEU A 75 -2.22 23.38 22.62
CA LEU A 75 -0.81 23.24 22.25
C LEU A 75 -0.61 22.77 20.79
N LEU A 76 -1.59 22.05 20.24
CA LEU A 76 -1.64 21.61 18.84
C LEU A 76 -2.45 22.55 17.93
N ALA A 77 -2.75 23.77 18.37
CA ALA A 77 -3.44 24.75 17.53
C ALA A 77 -2.65 25.11 16.25
N GLY A 78 -3.39 25.53 15.23
CA GLY A 78 -2.82 26.07 13.98
C GLY A 78 -1.91 27.28 14.23
N GLU A 79 -1.07 27.58 13.25
CA GLU A 79 -0.17 28.74 13.26
C GLU A 79 -0.41 29.61 12.03
N LYS A 80 0.19 30.80 12.01
CA LYS A 80 0.05 31.77 10.90
C LYS A 80 0.22 31.17 9.49
N ASN A 81 1.01 30.09 9.35
CA ASN A 81 1.33 29.46 8.06
C ASN A 81 0.91 28.00 7.97
N LYS A 82 0.22 27.44 8.97
CA LYS A 82 -0.21 26.04 8.99
C LYS A 82 -1.60 25.91 9.59
N THR A 83 -2.48 25.26 8.87
CA THR A 83 -3.81 24.89 9.37
C THR A 83 -3.68 23.88 10.51
N ARG A 84 -4.69 23.80 11.37
CA ARG A 84 -4.76 22.77 12.42
C ARG A 84 -4.68 21.34 11.86
N GLU A 85 -5.32 21.07 10.73
CA GLU A 85 -5.29 19.76 10.07
C GLU A 85 -3.86 19.36 9.66
N GLU A 86 -3.07 20.29 9.14
CA GLU A 86 -1.66 20.05 8.84
C GLU A 86 -0.84 19.77 10.10
N VAL A 87 -1.07 20.52 11.18
CA VAL A 87 -0.36 20.30 12.47
C VAL A 87 -0.69 18.93 13.06
N LEU A 88 -1.96 18.52 13.06
CA LEU A 88 -2.40 17.21 13.54
C LEU A 88 -1.79 16.09 12.71
N ARG A 89 -1.83 16.20 11.37
CA ARG A 89 -1.22 15.21 10.48
C ARG A 89 0.29 15.10 10.70
N GLU A 90 0.96 16.23 10.88
CA GLU A 90 2.38 16.24 11.23
C GLU A 90 2.65 15.58 12.58
N ASN A 91 1.71 15.56 13.53
CA ASN A 91 1.87 14.91 14.83
C ASN A 91 1.31 13.47 14.85
N ALA A 92 1.10 12.88 13.67
CA ALA A 92 0.50 11.56 13.49
C ALA A 92 -0.87 11.42 14.19
N ILE A 93 -1.71 12.45 14.08
CA ILE A 93 -3.10 12.45 14.50
C ILE A 93 -3.96 12.59 13.24
N TYR A 94 -4.77 11.57 12.96
CA TYR A 94 -5.55 11.43 11.74
C TYR A 94 -7.05 11.37 12.07
N ASP A 95 -7.89 11.76 11.10
CA ASP A 95 -9.34 11.52 11.20
C ASP A 95 -9.59 10.01 11.21
N PRO A 96 -10.54 9.50 12.03
CA PRO A 96 -10.89 8.08 12.06
C PRO A 96 -11.20 7.50 10.67
N LEU A 97 -11.85 8.26 9.77
CA LEU A 97 -12.12 7.82 8.40
C LEU A 97 -10.87 7.68 7.53
N ASP A 98 -9.76 8.30 7.88
CA ASP A 98 -8.52 8.17 7.12
C ASP A 98 -7.72 6.96 7.58
N ILE A 99 -7.66 6.72 8.89
CA ILE A 99 -6.75 5.73 9.50
C ILE A 99 -7.40 4.37 9.82
N LEU A 100 -8.71 4.32 10.10
CA LEU A 100 -9.38 3.07 10.49
C LEU A 100 -10.04 2.33 9.33
N THR A 101 -10.34 3.02 8.23
CA THR A 101 -10.83 2.40 6.99
C THR A 101 -9.71 1.68 6.25
N THR A 102 -10.06 0.74 5.36
CA THR A 102 -9.11 -0.01 4.52
C THR A 102 -9.29 0.29 3.03
N ALA A 103 -8.37 -0.17 2.19
CA ALA A 103 -8.65 -0.33 0.75
C ALA A 103 -9.71 -1.43 0.52
N PRO A 104 -10.41 -1.46 -0.63
CA PRO A 104 -11.35 -2.53 -0.94
C PRO A 104 -10.61 -3.84 -1.19
N VAL A 105 -10.94 -4.89 -0.44
CA VAL A 105 -10.30 -6.21 -0.56
C VAL A 105 -11.35 -7.32 -0.69
N THR A 106 -12.40 -7.29 0.12
CA THR A 106 -13.48 -8.29 0.05
C THR A 106 -14.48 -7.97 -1.05
N ASP A 107 -15.29 -8.96 -1.41
CA ASP A 107 -16.37 -8.77 -2.39
C ASP A 107 -17.35 -7.67 -1.95
N ASN A 108 -17.73 -7.67 -0.67
CA ASN A 108 -18.60 -6.61 -0.12
C ASN A 108 -17.89 -5.26 -0.10
N ASP A 109 -16.58 -5.20 0.15
CA ASP A 109 -15.86 -3.93 0.07
C ASP A 109 -15.90 -3.33 -1.33
N TYR A 110 -15.67 -4.13 -2.37
CA TYR A 110 -15.80 -3.65 -3.74
C TYR A 110 -17.22 -3.18 -4.05
N ARG A 111 -18.24 -3.90 -3.57
CA ARG A 111 -19.65 -3.47 -3.72
C ARG A 111 -19.89 -2.11 -3.06
N LYS A 112 -19.53 -1.97 -1.78
CA LYS A 112 -19.61 -0.69 -1.04
C LYS A 112 -18.88 0.42 -1.79
N PHE A 113 -17.66 0.13 -2.24
CA PHE A 113 -16.76 1.07 -2.89
C PHE A 113 -17.38 1.67 -4.16
N PHE A 114 -17.96 0.84 -5.03
CA PHE A 114 -18.59 1.29 -6.28
C PHE A 114 -19.97 1.93 -6.05
N ILE A 115 -20.85 1.31 -5.27
CA ILE A 115 -22.22 1.83 -5.02
C ILE A 115 -22.19 3.23 -4.40
N ASP A 116 -21.25 3.45 -3.48
CA ASP A 116 -21.09 4.75 -2.83
C ASP A 116 -20.53 5.82 -3.78
N ARG A 117 -19.57 5.48 -4.66
CA ARG A 117 -18.89 6.43 -5.56
C ARG A 117 -19.65 6.74 -6.85
N PHE A 118 -20.55 5.85 -7.29
CA PHE A 118 -21.28 5.99 -8.53
C PHE A 118 -22.78 6.02 -8.24
N TYR A 119 -23.41 7.19 -8.42
CA TYR A 119 -24.86 7.34 -8.24
C TYR A 119 -25.66 6.70 -9.38
N GLU A 120 -24.99 6.42 -10.49
CA GLU A 120 -25.56 5.75 -11.66
C GLU A 120 -25.81 4.24 -11.40
N ILE A 121 -25.15 3.66 -10.39
CA ILE A 121 -25.25 2.24 -10.03
C ILE A 121 -26.32 2.05 -8.96
N GLY A 122 -27.29 1.18 -9.25
CA GLY A 122 -28.27 0.73 -8.26
C GLY A 122 -27.74 -0.42 -7.40
N ASN A 123 -27.05 -1.38 -8.03
CA ASN A 123 -26.35 -2.46 -7.34
C ASN A 123 -25.19 -2.99 -8.20
N ILE A 124 -24.27 -3.70 -7.58
CA ILE A 124 -23.18 -4.39 -8.25
C ILE A 124 -22.88 -5.66 -7.47
N TRP A 125 -22.51 -6.72 -8.18
CA TRP A 125 -22.06 -7.99 -7.60
C TRP A 125 -20.69 -8.35 -8.12
N VAL A 126 -19.93 -9.07 -7.30
CA VAL A 126 -18.56 -9.50 -7.58
C VAL A 126 -18.57 -10.99 -7.85
N GLU A 127 -17.88 -11.40 -8.91
CA GLU A 127 -17.68 -12.79 -9.29
C GLU A 127 -16.18 -13.03 -9.44
N ARG A 128 -15.63 -13.88 -8.57
CA ARG A 128 -14.23 -14.30 -8.61
C ARG A 128 -14.12 -15.66 -9.27
N SER A 129 -13.14 -15.80 -10.16
CA SER A 129 -12.72 -17.10 -10.66
C SER A 129 -12.21 -17.96 -9.48
N ALA A 130 -12.87 -19.09 -9.21
CA ALA A 130 -12.41 -20.01 -8.17
C ALA A 130 -11.08 -20.67 -8.58
N ASN A 131 -10.22 -21.01 -7.60
CA ASN A 131 -8.92 -21.65 -7.83
C ASN A 131 -8.99 -22.98 -8.61
N SER A 132 -10.17 -23.62 -8.69
CA SER A 132 -10.40 -24.87 -9.41
C SER A 132 -11.07 -24.67 -10.78
N GLU A 133 -11.36 -23.43 -11.16
CA GLU A 133 -12.22 -23.09 -12.31
C GLU A 133 -11.65 -21.99 -13.22
N ALA A 134 -10.44 -21.46 -12.99
CA ALA A 134 -9.68 -20.57 -13.91
C ALA A 134 -8.44 -20.00 -13.19
N ILE A 135 -7.65 -19.19 -13.90
CA ILE A 135 -6.61 -18.35 -13.32
C ILE A 135 -7.20 -17.49 -12.18
N ALA A 136 -6.71 -17.70 -10.95
CA ALA A 136 -7.19 -16.99 -9.78
C ALA A 136 -6.74 -15.52 -9.75
N GLY A 137 -7.54 -14.67 -9.12
CA GLY A 137 -7.26 -13.23 -8.97
C GLY A 137 -7.93 -12.34 -10.03
N ILE A 138 -8.61 -12.92 -11.03
CA ILE A 138 -9.47 -12.17 -11.95
C ILE A 138 -10.80 -11.88 -11.27
N ILE A 139 -11.22 -10.61 -11.29
CA ILE A 139 -12.48 -10.15 -10.69
C ILE A 139 -13.42 -9.64 -11.78
N ASN A 140 -14.58 -10.27 -11.88
CA ASN A 140 -15.68 -9.83 -12.74
C ASN A 140 -16.75 -9.14 -11.91
N PHE A 141 -17.48 -8.23 -12.55
CA PHE A 141 -18.54 -7.45 -11.91
C PHE A 141 -19.83 -7.54 -12.71
N LYS A 142 -20.94 -7.87 -12.05
CA LYS A 142 -22.28 -7.72 -12.62
C LYS A 142 -22.85 -6.38 -12.20
N VAL A 143 -23.06 -5.48 -13.16
CA VAL A 143 -23.48 -4.10 -12.90
C VAL A 143 -24.97 -3.93 -13.19
N GLN A 144 -25.71 -3.45 -12.19
CA GLN A 144 -27.08 -2.99 -12.34
C GLN A 144 -27.12 -1.46 -12.29
N PHE A 145 -27.45 -0.83 -13.42
CA PHE A 145 -27.68 0.61 -13.47
C PHE A 145 -29.04 1.00 -12.93
N GLU A 146 -29.14 2.21 -12.39
CA GLU A 146 -30.41 2.82 -12.01
C GLU A 146 -31.32 2.97 -13.25
N PRO A 147 -32.64 2.74 -13.14
CA PRO A 147 -33.54 2.77 -14.30
C PRO A 147 -33.57 4.10 -15.07
N SER A 148 -33.15 5.20 -14.45
CA SER A 148 -33.06 6.54 -15.06
C SER A 148 -31.85 6.73 -15.98
N ILE A 149 -30.88 5.82 -15.96
CA ILE A 149 -29.67 5.91 -16.79
C ILE A 149 -29.96 5.31 -18.17
N PHE A 150 -29.71 6.10 -19.21
CA PHE A 150 -29.82 5.66 -20.60
C PHE A 150 -28.63 4.78 -21.00
N GLU A 151 -28.89 3.74 -21.79
CA GLU A 151 -27.88 2.75 -22.23
C GLU A 151 -26.70 3.38 -22.99
N ASP A 152 -26.95 4.47 -23.73
CA ASP A 152 -25.90 5.23 -24.45
C ASP A 152 -24.81 5.78 -23.51
N ASN A 153 -25.11 5.94 -22.21
CA ASN A 153 -24.15 6.41 -21.22
C ASN A 153 -23.34 5.29 -20.57
N TYR A 154 -23.74 4.02 -20.72
CA TYR A 154 -23.07 2.89 -20.05
C TYR A 154 -21.58 2.83 -20.36
N PRO A 155 -21.11 2.94 -21.63
CA PRO A 155 -19.69 2.83 -21.93
C PRO A 155 -18.84 3.86 -21.17
N THR A 156 -19.28 5.12 -21.12
CA THR A 156 -18.59 6.21 -20.42
C THR A 156 -18.51 5.95 -18.91
N ILE A 157 -19.57 5.40 -18.32
CA ILE A 157 -19.60 5.07 -16.88
C ILE A 157 -18.69 3.87 -16.59
N LEU A 158 -18.72 2.84 -17.43
CA LEU A 158 -17.86 1.66 -17.31
C LEU A 158 -16.37 2.02 -17.43
N THR A 159 -16.00 2.94 -18.33
CA THR A 159 -14.62 3.48 -18.40
C THR A 159 -14.22 4.15 -17.09
N ARG A 160 -15.07 5.02 -16.52
CA ARG A 160 -14.81 5.64 -15.21
C ARG A 160 -14.68 4.62 -14.08
N MET A 161 -15.50 3.57 -14.10
CA MET A 161 -15.43 2.47 -13.12
C MET A 161 -14.12 1.71 -13.24
N ARG A 162 -13.69 1.41 -14.47
CA ARG A 162 -12.40 0.77 -14.77
C ARG A 162 -11.23 1.60 -14.25
N ASP A 163 -11.17 2.90 -14.57
CA ASP A 163 -10.12 3.80 -14.06
C ASP A 163 -10.10 3.85 -12.54
N THR A 164 -11.29 3.85 -11.91
CA THR A 164 -11.42 3.85 -10.45
C THR A 164 -10.92 2.53 -9.85
N TYR A 165 -11.21 1.39 -10.48
CA TYR A 165 -10.69 0.09 -10.07
C TYR A 165 -9.17 0.03 -10.16
N LEU A 166 -8.59 0.41 -11.31
CA LEU A 166 -7.14 0.31 -11.54
C LEU A 166 -6.34 1.17 -10.57
N ASN A 167 -6.89 2.32 -10.17
CA ASN A 167 -6.31 3.18 -9.14
C ASN A 167 -6.37 2.60 -7.71
N ASN A 168 -7.12 1.52 -7.48
CA ASN A 168 -7.32 0.88 -6.18
C ASN A 168 -7.16 -0.65 -6.24
N ARG A 169 -6.60 -1.17 -7.34
CA ARG A 169 -6.40 -2.61 -7.59
C ARG A 169 -5.42 -3.18 -6.58
N ASN A 170 -5.68 -4.38 -6.05
CA ASN A 170 -4.73 -5.05 -5.19
C ASN A 170 -3.64 -5.78 -5.99
N VAL A 171 -2.50 -6.05 -5.36
CA VAL A 171 -1.43 -6.88 -5.90
C VAL A 171 -1.96 -8.29 -6.17
N CYS A 172 -1.64 -8.83 -7.35
CA CYS A 172 -2.09 -10.12 -7.87
C CYS A 172 -3.62 -10.24 -8.03
N GLU A 173 -4.33 -9.12 -8.17
CA GLU A 173 -5.72 -9.08 -8.63
C GLU A 173 -5.82 -8.29 -9.94
N ASP A 174 -6.71 -8.67 -10.86
CA ASP A 174 -6.91 -7.91 -12.09
C ASP A 174 -8.38 -7.85 -12.48
N LEU A 175 -8.76 -6.80 -13.22
CA LEU A 175 -10.11 -6.65 -13.73
C LEU A 175 -10.35 -7.67 -14.85
N GLY A 176 -11.43 -8.44 -14.74
CA GLY A 176 -12.00 -9.22 -15.83
C GLY A 176 -12.92 -8.34 -16.68
N ASP A 177 -14.21 -8.37 -16.40
CA ASP A 177 -15.23 -7.58 -17.10
C ASP A 177 -16.23 -6.90 -16.15
N PHE A 178 -16.84 -5.80 -16.63
CA PHE A 178 -18.05 -5.23 -16.08
C PHE A 178 -19.26 -5.61 -16.96
N SER A 179 -19.92 -6.72 -16.64
CA SER A 179 -21.07 -7.17 -17.40
C SER A 179 -22.34 -6.47 -16.92
N VAL A 180 -23.00 -5.75 -17.83
CA VAL A 180 -24.24 -5.03 -17.54
C VAL A 180 -25.42 -5.99 -17.52
N LEU A 181 -26.18 -5.99 -16.42
CA LEU A 181 -27.38 -6.81 -16.30
C LEU A 181 -28.57 -6.19 -17.04
N LYS A 182 -29.33 -7.03 -17.71
CA LYS A 182 -30.54 -6.65 -18.43
C LYS A 182 -31.76 -6.67 -17.52
N LYS A 183 -32.70 -5.75 -17.78
CA LYS A 183 -33.98 -5.72 -17.06
C LYS A 183 -34.82 -6.94 -17.45
N TYR A 184 -35.33 -7.64 -16.45
CA TYR A 184 -36.30 -8.72 -16.60
C TYR A 184 -37.66 -8.23 -16.07
N PRO A 185 -38.49 -7.60 -16.92
CA PRO A 185 -39.70 -6.90 -16.48
C PRO A 185 -40.75 -7.88 -15.91
N VAL A 186 -41.22 -7.57 -14.71
CA VAL A 186 -42.27 -8.28 -13.98
C VAL A 186 -43.42 -7.31 -13.71
N PHE A 187 -44.65 -7.71 -14.01
CA PHE A 187 -45.83 -6.88 -13.71
C PHE A 187 -46.98 -7.69 -13.15
N LEU A 188 -47.86 -6.99 -12.45
CA LEU A 188 -48.99 -7.53 -11.71
C LEU A 188 -50.30 -7.22 -12.43
N SER A 189 -51.16 -8.22 -12.56
CA SER A 189 -52.56 -8.07 -12.93
C SER A 189 -53.41 -8.61 -11.79
N CYS A 190 -54.33 -7.81 -11.25
CA CYS A 190 -55.25 -8.25 -10.21
C CYS A 190 -56.41 -7.28 -10.05
N LYS A 191 -57.45 -7.74 -9.36
CA LYS A 191 -58.59 -6.94 -8.94
C LYS A 191 -58.62 -6.87 -7.42
N VAL A 192 -58.55 -5.67 -6.85
CA VAL A 192 -58.50 -5.46 -5.39
C VAL A 192 -59.68 -4.65 -4.89
N ASP A 193 -60.27 -5.11 -3.79
CA ASP A 193 -61.35 -4.44 -3.08
C ASP A 193 -60.79 -3.76 -1.83
N LEU A 194 -61.01 -2.45 -1.70
CA LEU A 194 -60.51 -1.66 -0.59
C LEU A 194 -61.60 -1.34 0.45
N LEU A 195 -61.16 -1.12 1.68
CA LEU A 195 -62.00 -0.62 2.76
C LEU A 195 -62.57 0.77 2.46
N ARG A 196 -63.71 1.07 3.09
CA ARG A 196 -64.36 2.38 2.94
C ARG A 196 -63.52 3.47 3.59
N GLY A 197 -63.09 4.45 2.79
CA GLY A 197 -62.31 5.61 3.25
C GLY A 197 -60.81 5.48 3.03
N SER A 198 -60.34 4.35 2.52
CA SER A 198 -58.95 4.16 2.08
C SER A 198 -58.65 5.04 0.86
N ASN A 199 -57.39 5.41 0.69
CA ASN A 199 -56.89 6.14 -0.48
C ASN A 199 -56.26 5.12 -1.44
N PRO A 200 -56.91 4.83 -2.59
CA PRO A 200 -56.43 3.84 -3.55
C PRO A 200 -54.98 4.04 -3.98
N GLU A 201 -54.61 5.28 -4.30
CA GLU A 201 -53.32 5.64 -4.86
C GLU A 201 -52.19 5.36 -3.85
N MET A 202 -52.41 5.70 -2.58
CA MET A 202 -51.47 5.38 -1.50
C MET A 202 -51.34 3.88 -1.25
N VAL A 203 -52.45 3.14 -1.27
CA VAL A 203 -52.46 1.70 -1.03
C VAL A 203 -51.71 0.97 -2.16
N ILE A 204 -52.07 1.24 -3.40
CA ILE A 204 -51.43 0.63 -4.58
C ILE A 204 -49.96 1.04 -4.67
N GLY A 205 -49.62 2.31 -4.41
CA GLY A 205 -48.23 2.77 -4.39
C GLY A 205 -47.36 2.04 -3.37
N ARG A 206 -47.89 1.74 -2.18
CA ARG A 206 -47.18 0.93 -1.15
C ARG A 206 -47.01 -0.52 -1.59
N ILE A 207 -48.05 -1.14 -2.13
CA ILE A 207 -47.99 -2.53 -2.63
C ILE A 207 -46.91 -2.65 -3.71
N PHE A 208 -46.91 -1.75 -4.69
CA PHE A 208 -45.92 -1.74 -5.75
C PHE A 208 -44.50 -1.52 -5.22
N TYR A 209 -44.34 -0.61 -4.26
CA TYR A 209 -43.06 -0.42 -3.59
C TYR A 209 -42.58 -1.70 -2.89
N GLU A 210 -43.42 -2.35 -2.10
CA GLU A 210 -43.05 -3.58 -1.38
C GLU A 210 -42.75 -4.76 -2.33
N ILE A 211 -43.47 -4.87 -3.46
CA ILE A 211 -43.16 -5.85 -4.50
C ILE A 211 -41.80 -5.55 -5.15
N ASP A 212 -41.52 -4.28 -5.50
CA ASP A 212 -40.21 -3.88 -6.03
C ASP A 212 -39.09 -4.15 -5.03
N GLN A 213 -39.29 -3.83 -3.74
CA GLN A 213 -38.30 -4.12 -2.68
C GLN A 213 -38.07 -5.61 -2.47
N PHE A 214 -39.09 -6.45 -2.69
CA PHE A 214 -38.92 -7.90 -2.62
C PHE A 214 -38.08 -8.42 -3.80
N LEU A 215 -38.37 -7.97 -5.02
CA LEU A 215 -37.65 -8.40 -6.23
C LEU A 215 -36.23 -7.83 -6.30
N ASN A 216 -36.10 -6.54 -5.98
CA ASN A 216 -34.90 -5.75 -6.14
C ASN A 216 -34.73 -4.83 -4.91
N PRO A 217 -34.24 -5.38 -3.78
CA PRO A 217 -34.07 -4.62 -2.54
C PRO A 217 -33.18 -3.40 -2.74
N SER A 218 -33.65 -2.23 -2.28
CA SER A 218 -32.83 -1.02 -2.30
C SER A 218 -31.73 -1.09 -1.25
N ILE A 219 -30.54 -0.60 -1.61
CA ILE A 219 -29.41 -0.49 -0.71
C ILE A 219 -29.60 0.75 0.15
N GLU A 220 -29.61 0.55 1.47
CA GLU A 220 -29.76 1.62 2.45
C GLU A 220 -28.39 2.22 2.79
N PHE A 221 -28.34 3.54 2.86
CA PHE A 221 -27.18 4.26 3.37
C PHE A 221 -27.42 4.61 4.82
N HIS A 222 -26.36 4.55 5.61
CA HIS A 222 -26.38 4.73 7.06
C HIS A 222 -25.39 5.82 7.48
N THR A 223 -25.57 6.29 8.70
CA THR A 223 -24.64 7.16 9.41
C THR A 223 -23.70 6.33 10.29
N VAL A 224 -22.62 6.93 10.80
CA VAL A 224 -21.66 6.23 11.68
C VAL A 224 -22.36 5.73 12.95
N GLU A 225 -23.35 6.49 13.42
CA GLU A 225 -24.13 6.21 14.62
C GLU A 225 -24.97 4.94 14.52
N ASP A 226 -25.21 4.45 13.31
CA ASP A 226 -25.98 3.23 13.06
C ASP A 226 -25.15 1.94 13.21
N PHE A 227 -23.83 2.06 13.48
CA PHE A 227 -22.88 0.95 13.62
C PHE A 227 -22.42 0.78 15.07
N SER A 228 -22.03 -0.46 15.41
CA SER A 228 -21.31 -0.74 16.65
C SER A 228 -19.94 -0.06 16.60
N GLU A 229 -19.39 0.37 17.75
CA GLU A 229 -18.07 1.03 17.81
C GLU A 229 -16.95 0.25 17.10
N LYS A 230 -17.05 -1.08 17.01
CA LYS A 230 -16.05 -1.93 16.36
C LYS A 230 -16.14 -1.92 14.84
N ASP A 231 -17.34 -1.73 14.30
CA ASP A 231 -17.64 -1.92 12.88
C ASP A 231 -17.82 -0.58 12.14
N GLN A 232 -17.76 0.54 12.87
CA GLN A 232 -17.99 1.90 12.34
C GLN A 232 -17.15 2.24 11.12
N TYR A 233 -15.94 1.71 11.02
CA TYR A 233 -14.97 2.07 10.00
C TYR A 233 -14.45 0.87 9.22
N ASP A 234 -15.14 -0.28 9.30
CA ASP A 234 -14.72 -1.49 8.61
C ASP A 234 -14.97 -1.38 7.09
N GLY A 235 -13.97 -1.75 6.31
CA GLY A 235 -13.98 -1.67 4.86
C GLY A 235 -13.59 -0.30 4.27
N PRO A 236 -14.01 0.00 3.03
CA PRO A 236 -13.51 1.13 2.26
C PRO A 236 -14.03 2.47 2.78
N LYS A 237 -13.19 3.50 2.68
CA LYS A 237 -13.57 4.86 3.07
C LYS A 237 -14.84 5.33 2.32
N PRO A 238 -15.91 5.69 3.04
CA PRO A 238 -17.15 6.18 2.44
C PRO A 238 -17.03 7.64 1.98
N VAL A 239 -17.83 8.00 0.98
CA VAL A 239 -17.97 9.32 0.37
C VAL A 239 -19.36 9.90 0.66
N THR A 240 -20.41 9.09 0.50
CA THR A 240 -21.82 9.52 0.58
C THR A 240 -22.68 8.74 1.58
N GLY A 241 -22.04 7.97 2.48
CA GLY A 241 -22.68 7.27 3.59
C GLY A 241 -22.08 5.87 3.78
N PHE A 242 -22.46 5.20 4.86
CA PHE A 242 -22.01 3.84 5.16
C PHE A 242 -23.03 2.82 4.65
N ILE A 243 -22.57 1.65 4.25
CA ILE A 243 -23.43 0.56 3.77
C ILE A 243 -23.13 -0.68 4.63
N LYS A 244 -24.17 -1.29 5.21
CA LYS A 244 -24.01 -2.52 5.99
C LYS A 244 -23.95 -3.72 5.08
N ASP A 245 -23.15 -4.72 5.46
CA ASP A 245 -23.08 -6.00 4.74
C ASP A 245 -24.45 -6.68 4.64
N GLU A 246 -25.30 -6.49 5.64
CA GLU A 246 -26.67 -7.02 5.67
C GLU A 246 -27.55 -6.46 4.55
N ASP A 247 -27.29 -5.24 4.08
CA ASP A 247 -28.04 -4.59 2.99
C ASP A 247 -27.58 -5.09 1.61
N LEU A 248 -26.38 -5.65 1.54
CA LEU A 248 -25.75 -6.17 0.32
C LEU A 248 -26.22 -7.59 0.01
N LYS A 249 -27.52 -7.75 -0.30
CA LYS A 249 -28.11 -9.05 -0.64
C LYS A 249 -27.46 -9.68 -1.90
N PRO A 250 -27.39 -11.02 -1.99
CA PRO A 250 -26.94 -11.72 -3.19
C PRO A 250 -27.89 -11.45 -4.36
N LYS A 251 -27.41 -11.63 -5.59
CA LYS A 251 -28.23 -11.47 -6.80
C LYS A 251 -29.38 -12.46 -6.75
N MET A 252 -30.59 -12.00 -7.06
CA MET A 252 -31.76 -12.86 -7.10
C MET A 252 -31.72 -13.78 -8.34
N SER A 253 -31.52 -15.08 -8.11
CA SER A 253 -31.53 -16.10 -9.19
C SER A 253 -32.92 -16.66 -9.46
N TYR A 254 -33.84 -16.55 -8.51
CA TYR A 254 -35.24 -16.97 -8.68
C TYR A 254 -36.14 -16.25 -7.66
N PHE A 255 -37.43 -16.21 -7.93
CA PHE A 255 -38.44 -15.78 -6.95
C PHE A 255 -39.73 -16.59 -7.05
N ASN A 256 -40.52 -16.55 -5.98
CA ASN A 256 -41.82 -17.19 -5.94
C ASN A 256 -42.94 -16.15 -6.04
N THR A 257 -43.83 -16.29 -7.02
CA THR A 257 -44.95 -15.36 -7.29
C THR A 257 -45.96 -15.30 -6.14
N TYR A 258 -46.06 -16.36 -5.31
CA TYR A 258 -46.89 -16.37 -4.11
C TYR A 258 -46.52 -15.26 -3.11
N ARG A 259 -45.25 -14.84 -3.08
CA ARG A 259 -44.81 -13.74 -2.21
C ARG A 259 -45.55 -12.43 -2.49
N PHE A 260 -45.98 -12.19 -3.73
CA PHE A 260 -46.75 -10.98 -4.06
C PHE A 260 -48.14 -11.04 -3.43
N LYS A 261 -48.77 -12.22 -3.41
CA LYS A 261 -50.05 -12.42 -2.69
C LYS A 261 -49.89 -12.17 -1.20
N GLU A 262 -48.78 -12.64 -0.60
CA GLU A 262 -48.50 -12.35 0.82
C GLU A 262 -48.32 -10.85 1.07
N ILE A 263 -47.62 -10.13 0.19
CA ILE A 263 -47.42 -8.68 0.30
C ILE A 263 -48.77 -7.95 0.23
N ILE A 264 -49.60 -8.29 -0.77
CA ILE A 264 -50.95 -7.71 -0.94
C ILE A 264 -51.81 -8.03 0.30
N ALA A 265 -51.82 -9.27 0.77
CA ALA A 265 -52.64 -9.68 1.92
C ALA A 265 -52.22 -9.05 3.26
N ARG A 266 -50.98 -8.54 3.38
CA ARG A 266 -50.51 -7.81 4.58
C ARG A 266 -51.00 -6.37 4.63
N GLU A 267 -51.48 -5.82 3.52
CA GLU A 267 -51.99 -4.46 3.46
C GLU A 267 -53.39 -4.40 4.09
N ASN A 268 -53.51 -3.67 5.20
CA ASN A 268 -54.71 -3.68 6.05
C ASN A 268 -55.94 -3.08 5.36
N ASP A 269 -55.72 -2.24 4.35
CA ASP A 269 -56.78 -1.58 3.58
C ASP A 269 -57.45 -2.49 2.54
N ILE A 270 -56.90 -3.70 2.29
CA ILE A 270 -57.43 -4.65 1.30
C ILE A 270 -58.40 -5.64 1.96
N VAL A 271 -59.59 -5.76 1.38
CA VAL A 271 -60.63 -6.72 1.77
C VAL A 271 -60.44 -8.03 1.03
N ILE A 272 -60.33 -7.96 -0.30
CA ILE A 272 -60.27 -9.11 -1.22
C ILE A 272 -59.32 -8.77 -2.38
N CYS A 273 -58.60 -9.79 -2.88
CA CYS A 273 -57.83 -9.75 -4.12
C CYS A 273 -58.25 -10.94 -5.01
N GLU A 274 -58.78 -10.65 -6.21
CA GLU A 274 -59.26 -11.60 -7.22
C GLU A 274 -58.43 -11.46 -8.51
N ASP A 275 -58.55 -12.44 -9.41
CA ASP A 275 -57.92 -12.45 -10.74
C ASP A 275 -56.40 -12.13 -10.71
N PHE A 276 -55.70 -12.66 -9.70
CA PHE A 276 -54.28 -12.42 -9.50
C PHE A 276 -53.43 -13.22 -10.49
N GLU A 277 -52.64 -12.50 -11.29
CA GLU A 277 -51.68 -13.04 -12.25
C GLU A 277 -50.37 -12.24 -12.20
N VAL A 278 -49.24 -12.94 -12.28
CA VAL A 278 -47.91 -12.34 -12.47
C VAL A 278 -47.48 -12.61 -13.90
N ILE A 279 -47.08 -11.55 -14.59
CA ILE A 279 -46.74 -11.61 -16.01
C ILE A 279 -45.28 -11.17 -16.16
N ILE A 280 -44.54 -11.90 -17.00
CA ILE A 280 -43.11 -11.71 -17.22
C ILE A 280 -42.83 -11.68 -18.71
N ASN A 281 -42.09 -10.67 -19.19
CA ASN A 281 -41.82 -10.49 -20.62
C ASN A 281 -43.07 -10.59 -21.51
N ASP A 282 -44.22 -10.12 -21.02
CA ASP A 282 -45.52 -10.19 -21.70
C ASP A 282 -46.13 -11.60 -21.83
N PHE A 283 -45.60 -12.60 -21.11
CA PHE A 283 -46.16 -13.95 -20.99
C PHE A 283 -46.63 -14.24 -19.55
N GLU A 284 -47.78 -14.88 -19.44
CA GLU A 284 -48.30 -15.37 -18.15
C GLU A 284 -47.44 -16.52 -17.63
N VAL A 285 -47.09 -16.47 -16.35
CA VAL A 285 -46.28 -17.51 -15.73
C VAL A 285 -47.19 -18.58 -15.14
N ALA A 286 -47.21 -19.77 -15.75
CA ALA A 286 -48.01 -20.90 -15.27
C ALA A 286 -47.43 -21.60 -14.02
N ARG A 287 -46.21 -21.22 -13.59
CA ARG A 287 -45.49 -21.80 -12.45
C ARG A 287 -45.31 -20.77 -11.33
N ASP A 288 -45.41 -21.22 -10.09
CA ASP A 288 -45.21 -20.34 -8.93
C ASP A 288 -43.73 -19.93 -8.75
N LEU A 289 -42.79 -20.75 -9.21
CA LEU A 289 -41.35 -20.47 -9.16
C LEU A 289 -40.87 -19.96 -10.51
N VAL A 290 -40.20 -18.81 -10.49
CA VAL A 290 -39.64 -18.13 -11.67
C VAL A 290 -38.13 -18.08 -11.53
N ASP A 291 -37.42 -18.66 -12.50
CA ASP A 291 -35.98 -18.56 -12.62
C ASP A 291 -35.60 -17.25 -13.35
N ILE A 292 -34.59 -16.55 -12.83
CA ILE A 292 -34.04 -15.34 -13.42
C ILE A 292 -32.78 -15.72 -14.21
N PRO A 293 -32.68 -15.35 -15.50
CA PRO A 293 -31.46 -15.54 -16.26
C PRO A 293 -30.24 -14.89 -15.60
N GLU A 294 -29.06 -15.48 -15.80
CA GLU A 294 -27.82 -15.02 -15.17
C GLU A 294 -27.44 -13.58 -15.55
N ASP A 295 -27.66 -13.20 -16.80
CA ASP A 295 -27.40 -11.85 -17.32
C ASP A 295 -28.52 -10.84 -17.03
N CYS A 296 -29.49 -11.20 -16.20
CA CYS A 296 -30.69 -10.42 -15.93
C CYS A 296 -30.91 -10.12 -14.45
N PHE A 297 -31.74 -9.11 -14.16
CA PHE A 297 -32.30 -8.83 -12.84
C PHE A 297 -33.80 -8.53 -12.93
N PRO A 298 -34.63 -8.96 -11.96
CA PRO A 298 -36.06 -8.67 -11.97
C PRO A 298 -36.31 -7.18 -11.75
N CYS A 299 -37.16 -6.58 -12.58
CA CYS A 299 -37.54 -5.17 -12.48
C CYS A 299 -39.06 -5.06 -12.45
N PHE A 300 -39.63 -4.49 -11.39
CA PHE A 300 -41.07 -4.29 -11.33
C PHE A 300 -41.52 -3.15 -12.27
N ASP A 301 -42.42 -3.46 -13.20
CA ASP A 301 -42.94 -2.50 -14.17
C ASP A 301 -44.26 -1.91 -13.67
N ILE A 302 -44.16 -0.73 -13.06
CA ILE A 302 -45.28 -0.01 -12.46
C ILE A 302 -46.28 0.45 -13.51
N GLU A 303 -45.80 0.91 -14.67
CA GLU A 303 -46.68 1.44 -15.72
C GLU A 303 -47.54 0.34 -16.34
N LYS A 304 -46.94 -0.81 -16.65
CA LYS A 304 -47.70 -1.97 -17.15
C LYS A 304 -48.64 -2.55 -16.08
N SER A 305 -48.23 -2.53 -14.81
CA SER A 305 -49.05 -3.02 -13.69
C SER A 305 -50.27 -2.12 -13.46
N LEU A 306 -50.09 -0.79 -13.45
CA LEU A 306 -51.19 0.18 -13.26
C LEU A 306 -52.30 0.03 -14.30
N LYS A 307 -51.95 -0.29 -15.53
CA LYS A 307 -52.93 -0.52 -16.62
C LYS A 307 -53.77 -1.78 -16.42
N ARG A 308 -53.37 -2.69 -15.51
CA ARG A 308 -53.97 -4.02 -15.32
C ARG A 308 -54.57 -4.21 -13.92
N VAL A 309 -54.13 -3.43 -12.94
CA VAL A 309 -54.72 -3.45 -11.60
C VAL A 309 -56.05 -2.71 -11.60
N GLN A 310 -57.12 -3.40 -11.20
CA GLN A 310 -58.45 -2.83 -11.04
C GLN A 310 -58.76 -2.65 -9.55
N VAL A 311 -59.19 -1.46 -9.15
CA VAL A 311 -59.54 -1.16 -7.76
C VAL A 311 -61.04 -0.99 -7.64
N MET A 312 -61.66 -1.60 -6.64
CA MET A 312 -63.05 -1.30 -6.26
C MET A 312 -63.15 -0.81 -4.82
N ILE A 313 -64.02 0.17 -4.58
CA ILE A 313 -64.43 0.59 -3.25
C ILE A 313 -65.93 0.41 -3.16
N ASN A 314 -66.39 -0.45 -2.25
CA ASN A 314 -67.81 -0.73 -2.03
C ASN A 314 -68.56 -1.16 -3.31
N GLY A 315 -67.91 -1.98 -4.14
CA GLY A 315 -68.45 -2.51 -5.41
C GLY A 315 -68.43 -1.51 -6.59
N ILE A 316 -67.82 -0.33 -6.44
CA ILE A 316 -67.65 0.66 -7.50
C ILE A 316 -66.20 0.67 -7.95
N THR A 317 -65.95 0.55 -9.26
CA THR A 317 -64.61 0.67 -9.85
C THR A 317 -64.06 2.08 -9.68
N HIS A 318 -62.86 2.17 -9.13
CA HIS A 318 -62.08 3.40 -9.01
C HIS A 318 -60.97 3.40 -10.06
N TYR A 319 -60.78 4.53 -10.75
CA TYR A 319 -59.68 4.71 -11.69
C TYR A 319 -58.50 5.34 -10.95
N LEU A 320 -57.33 4.72 -11.05
CA LEU A 320 -56.11 5.21 -10.41
C LEU A 320 -55.48 6.33 -11.24
N ASP A 321 -55.01 7.37 -10.56
CA ASP A 321 -54.11 8.37 -11.16
C ASP A 321 -52.66 7.84 -11.15
N PHE A 322 -52.07 7.72 -12.35
CA PHE A 322 -50.70 7.23 -12.51
C PHE A 322 -49.69 8.11 -11.77
N GLU A 323 -49.85 9.44 -11.86
CA GLU A 323 -48.89 10.38 -11.28
C GLU A 323 -48.93 10.34 -9.76
N GLU A 324 -50.11 10.18 -9.14
CA GLU A 324 -50.22 10.06 -7.69
C GLU A 324 -49.63 8.74 -7.17
N VAL A 325 -49.90 7.61 -7.84
CA VAL A 325 -49.31 6.32 -7.47
C VAL A 325 -47.79 6.35 -7.63
N ASN A 326 -47.29 6.84 -8.76
CA ASN A 326 -45.86 6.96 -9.01
C ASN A 326 -45.20 7.91 -7.99
N HIS A 327 -45.85 9.02 -7.62
CA HIS A 327 -45.35 9.92 -6.59
C HIS A 327 -45.17 9.21 -5.24
N VAL A 328 -46.17 8.44 -4.79
CA VAL A 328 -46.06 7.65 -3.54
C VAL A 328 -44.92 6.64 -3.64
N TYR A 329 -44.84 5.89 -4.73
CA TYR A 329 -43.76 4.92 -4.96
C TYR A 329 -42.37 5.58 -4.90
N GLN A 330 -42.17 6.68 -5.62
CA GLN A 330 -40.89 7.40 -5.65
C GLN A 330 -40.52 7.99 -4.29
N LEU A 331 -41.49 8.51 -3.53
CA LEU A 331 -41.25 9.01 -2.18
C LEU A 331 -40.77 7.91 -1.23
N LEU A 332 -41.37 6.72 -1.29
CA LEU A 332 -40.97 5.57 -0.48
C LEU A 332 -39.56 5.10 -0.85
N LYS A 333 -39.26 5.03 -2.15
CA LYS A 333 -37.92 4.67 -2.66
C LYS A 333 -36.86 5.69 -2.25
N ALA A 334 -37.11 6.99 -2.46
CA ALA A 334 -36.19 8.06 -2.10
C ALA A 334 -35.87 8.13 -0.59
N LYS A 335 -36.80 7.70 0.26
CA LYS A 335 -36.60 7.68 1.71
C LYS A 335 -35.51 6.70 2.14
N LYS A 336 -35.38 5.55 1.45
CA LYS A 336 -34.32 4.55 1.71
C LYS A 336 -33.00 4.87 1.02
N SER A 337 -33.04 5.49 -0.16
CA SER A 337 -31.84 5.85 -0.93
C SER A 337 -31.18 7.17 -0.50
N LYS A 338 -31.52 7.70 0.69
CA LYS A 338 -31.03 8.99 1.16
C LYS A 338 -29.53 8.88 1.49
N ARG A 339 -28.71 9.59 0.73
CA ARG A 339 -27.26 9.70 0.97
C ARG A 339 -26.94 10.75 2.04
N PHE A 340 -25.83 10.53 2.74
CA PHE A 340 -25.35 11.38 3.83
C PHE A 340 -24.00 11.99 3.47
N SER A 341 -23.83 13.28 3.72
CA SER A 341 -22.50 13.88 3.69
C SER A 341 -21.86 13.67 5.05
N TYR A 342 -20.76 12.90 5.09
CA TYR A 342 -19.93 12.85 6.28
C TYR A 342 -19.30 14.23 6.51
N LYS A 343 -19.56 14.81 7.68
CA LYS A 343 -18.82 15.99 8.12
C LYS A 343 -17.55 15.48 8.80
N LYS A 344 -16.40 15.74 8.18
CA LYS A 344 -15.09 15.57 8.81
C LYS A 344 -15.13 16.07 10.24
N TYR A 345 -14.45 15.37 11.16
CA TYR A 345 -14.31 15.86 12.51
C TYR A 345 -13.47 17.15 12.48
N GLN A 346 -14.16 18.29 12.42
CA GLN A 346 -13.55 19.61 12.44
C GLN A 346 -13.82 20.21 13.81
N LYS A 347 -12.93 19.94 14.76
CA LYS A 347 -12.77 20.90 15.85
C LYS A 347 -12.12 22.13 15.21
N GLY A 348 -12.87 23.24 15.16
CA GLY A 348 -12.39 24.48 14.56
C GLY A 348 -11.08 24.96 15.17
N ASP A 349 -10.42 25.91 14.52
CA ASP A 349 -9.33 26.64 15.17
C ASP A 349 -9.84 27.22 16.50
N ILE A 350 -8.97 27.22 17.51
CA ILE A 350 -9.31 27.75 18.81
C ILE A 350 -9.21 29.27 18.69
N ASP A 351 -10.33 29.90 18.37
CA ASP A 351 -10.43 31.34 18.21
C ASP A 351 -9.82 32.06 19.43
N GLY A 352 -8.87 32.95 19.16
CA GLY A 352 -8.21 33.77 20.18
C GLY A 352 -7.04 33.13 20.92
N PHE A 353 -6.63 31.89 20.59
CA PHE A 353 -5.43 31.28 21.16
C PHE A 353 -4.20 31.51 20.28
N ASP A 354 -3.18 32.18 20.84
CA ASP A 354 -1.90 32.42 20.16
C ASP A 354 -0.76 31.75 20.94
N LEU A 355 -0.12 30.76 20.32
CA LEU A 355 1.04 30.04 20.87
C LEU A 355 2.20 30.97 21.22
N SER A 356 2.31 32.13 20.56
CA SER A 356 3.33 33.14 20.90
C SER A 356 3.15 33.72 22.31
N GLN A 357 1.94 33.64 22.87
CA GLN A 357 1.67 34.04 24.25
C GLN A 357 2.27 33.05 25.24
N ILE A 358 2.35 31.75 24.90
CA ILE A 358 2.96 30.74 25.77
C ILE A 358 4.46 30.97 25.92
N SER A 359 5.16 31.22 24.81
CA SER A 359 6.63 31.44 24.81
C SER A 359 7.04 32.83 25.31
N LYS A 360 6.10 33.75 25.53
CA LYS A 360 6.40 35.09 26.04
C LYS A 360 6.85 35.03 27.50
N TYR A 361 8.15 35.23 27.72
CA TYR A 361 8.75 35.32 29.05
C TYR A 361 8.77 36.77 29.57
N THR A 362 8.46 36.97 30.85
CA THR A 362 8.60 38.25 31.56
C THR A 362 9.59 38.09 32.68
N SER A 363 10.60 38.97 32.73
CA SER A 363 11.71 38.80 33.66
C SER A 363 11.29 39.05 35.11
N ILE A 364 11.68 38.13 36.01
CA ILE A 364 11.46 38.30 37.45
C ILE A 364 12.17 39.54 38.00
N GLN A 365 13.26 39.98 37.36
CA GLN A 365 14.06 41.14 37.78
C GLN A 365 13.23 42.44 37.78
N ARG A 366 12.18 42.51 36.95
CA ARG A 366 11.26 43.65 36.90
C ARG A 366 10.36 43.75 38.13
N SER A 367 10.09 42.62 38.78
CA SER A 367 9.22 42.52 39.95
C SER A 367 9.97 42.74 41.28
N PHE A 368 11.30 42.84 41.26
CA PHE A 368 12.07 43.13 42.47
C PHE A 368 11.78 44.54 42.99
N PRO A 369 11.78 44.74 44.33
CA PRO A 369 11.68 46.06 44.92
C PRO A 369 12.76 47.01 44.38
N GLY A 370 12.40 48.28 44.16
CA GLY A 370 13.31 49.25 43.53
C GLY A 370 14.65 49.48 44.24
N ILE A 371 14.76 49.11 45.52
CA ILE A 371 16.01 49.15 46.29
C ILE A 371 17.10 48.23 45.73
N TYR A 372 16.73 47.15 45.02
CA TYR A 372 17.68 46.23 44.38
C TYR A 372 18.27 46.78 43.08
N GLN A 373 17.69 47.83 42.48
CA GLN A 373 18.20 48.52 41.29
C GLN A 373 18.44 47.62 40.05
N ILE A 374 17.78 46.46 39.98
CA ILE A 374 17.88 45.53 38.85
C ILE A 374 16.68 45.59 37.88
N GLY A 375 15.57 46.20 38.30
CA GLY A 375 14.35 46.35 37.50
C GLY A 375 14.42 47.46 36.46
N GLU A 376 13.26 47.90 35.96
CA GLU A 376 13.14 48.84 34.83
C GLU A 376 13.88 50.17 35.02
N PHE A 377 13.88 50.72 36.24
CA PHE A 377 14.54 51.98 36.55
C PHE A 377 16.05 51.86 36.73
N GLY A 378 16.57 50.63 36.88
CA GLY A 378 17.99 50.33 36.97
C GLY A 378 18.75 51.06 38.09
N VAL A 379 20.06 51.16 37.90
CA VAL A 379 20.97 51.95 38.74
C VAL A 379 20.97 53.40 38.23
N LYS A 380 20.96 54.38 39.14
CA LYS A 380 21.00 55.80 38.76
C LYS A 380 22.26 56.11 37.93
N ALA A 381 22.14 56.94 36.89
CA ALA A 381 23.25 57.26 35.98
C ALA A 381 24.48 57.91 36.65
N ASN A 382 24.32 58.50 37.83
CA ASN A 382 25.39 59.12 38.63
C ASN A 382 25.82 58.28 39.84
N ALA A 383 25.37 57.03 39.92
CA ALA A 383 25.77 56.07 40.93
C ALA A 383 27.27 55.74 40.83
N ASN A 384 27.83 55.22 41.92
CA ASN A 384 29.24 54.85 41.91
C ASN A 384 29.46 53.55 41.09
N PRO A 385 30.68 53.28 40.56
CA PRO A 385 30.94 52.08 39.78
C PRO A 385 30.67 50.76 40.53
N GLU A 386 30.77 50.77 41.85
CA GLU A 386 30.53 49.59 42.70
C GLU A 386 29.03 49.23 42.75
N GLU A 387 28.14 50.21 42.79
CA GLU A 387 26.68 50.03 42.71
C GLU A 387 26.29 49.40 41.36
N HIS A 388 26.88 49.90 40.25
CA HIS A 388 26.72 49.29 38.94
C HIS A 388 27.27 47.86 38.86
N ALA A 389 28.36 47.54 39.57
CA ALA A 389 28.93 46.20 39.60
C ALA A 389 28.07 45.23 40.40
N ARG A 390 27.59 45.63 41.59
CA ARG A 390 26.71 44.82 42.45
C ARG A 390 25.38 44.52 41.78
N ALA A 391 24.76 45.50 41.14
CA ALA A 391 23.53 45.29 40.37
C ALA A 391 23.77 44.28 39.24
N ARG A 392 24.83 44.45 38.44
CA ARG A 392 25.19 43.50 37.36
C ARG A 392 25.47 42.09 37.88
N GLN A 393 26.12 41.96 39.03
CA GLN A 393 26.38 40.66 39.65
C GLN A 393 25.07 39.95 40.03
N LEU A 394 24.12 40.66 40.63
CA LEU A 394 22.81 40.10 40.96
C LEU A 394 22.00 39.76 39.71
N LYS A 395 21.99 40.64 38.70
CA LYS A 395 21.36 40.35 37.39
C LYS A 395 21.94 39.08 36.76
N ALA A 396 23.26 38.92 36.77
CA ALA A 396 23.94 37.74 36.24
C ALA A 396 23.65 36.46 37.06
N TYR A 397 23.52 36.58 38.38
CA TYR A 397 23.10 35.47 39.23
C TYR A 397 21.67 35.00 38.90
N LEU A 398 20.73 35.94 38.77
CA LEU A 398 19.32 35.64 38.44
C LEU A 398 19.16 35.11 37.02
N PHE A 399 19.95 35.61 36.07
CA PHE A 399 19.96 35.15 34.67
C PHE A 399 20.03 33.63 34.52
N LEU A 400 20.81 32.94 35.38
CA LEU A 400 20.93 31.48 35.35
C LEU A 400 19.59 30.76 35.57
N PHE A 401 18.77 31.27 36.49
CA PHE A 401 17.42 30.74 36.75
C PHE A 401 16.46 31.11 35.63
N GLU A 402 16.55 32.34 35.14
CA GLU A 402 15.65 32.84 34.10
C GLU A 402 15.83 32.13 32.76
N VAL A 403 17.04 31.66 32.42
CA VAL A 403 17.28 30.82 31.23
C VAL A 403 16.51 29.49 31.33
N ILE A 404 16.40 28.90 32.53
CA ILE A 404 15.64 27.67 32.75
C ILE A 404 14.14 27.95 32.63
N LEU A 405 13.67 29.05 33.24
CA LEU A 405 12.27 29.45 33.21
C LEU A 405 11.78 29.78 31.79
N SER A 406 12.54 30.60 31.04
CA SER A 406 12.23 30.89 29.63
C SER A 406 12.37 29.65 28.75
N GLY A 407 13.35 28.78 29.03
CA GLY A 407 13.53 27.50 28.35
C GLY A 407 12.30 26.59 28.48
N HIS A 408 11.70 26.50 29.67
CA HIS A 408 10.45 25.73 29.87
C HIS A 408 9.31 26.23 28.99
N LEU A 409 9.11 27.55 28.92
CA LEU A 409 8.08 28.15 28.06
C LEU A 409 8.34 27.90 26.58
N SER A 410 9.60 27.97 26.15
CA SER A 410 10.01 27.61 24.78
C SER A 410 9.73 26.13 24.49
N GLN A 411 10.04 25.24 25.42
CA GLN A 411 9.77 23.81 25.31
C GLN A 411 8.28 23.53 25.15
N LEU A 412 7.45 24.14 26.00
CA LEU A 412 6.00 24.00 25.98
C LEU A 412 5.39 24.49 24.66
N ALA A 413 5.80 25.67 24.19
CA ALA A 413 5.35 26.22 22.92
C ALA A 413 5.76 25.37 21.69
N ASN A 414 6.79 24.54 21.82
CA ASN A 414 7.32 23.69 20.75
C ASN A 414 6.94 22.20 20.88
N ILE A 415 6.01 21.82 21.77
CA ILE A 415 5.60 20.41 21.95
C ILE A 415 5.23 19.72 20.63
N LYS A 416 4.49 20.42 19.75
CA LYS A 416 4.11 19.89 18.44
C LYS A 416 5.26 19.66 17.47
N ASN A 417 6.39 20.36 17.67
CA ASN A 417 7.59 20.16 16.87
C ASN A 417 8.36 18.92 17.39
N ILE A 418 8.34 18.66 18.69
CA ILE A 418 8.94 17.47 19.30
C ILE A 418 8.26 16.20 18.77
N PHE A 419 6.92 16.18 18.79
CA PHE A 419 6.09 15.06 18.33
C PHE A 419 5.76 15.10 16.83
N SER A 420 6.41 15.98 16.07
CA SER A 420 6.24 16.02 14.61
C SER A 420 6.92 14.84 13.94
N ALA A 421 6.26 14.19 12.99
CA ALA A 421 6.78 13.21 12.05
C ALA A 421 7.58 13.83 10.89
N LYS A 422 7.56 15.16 10.73
CA LYS A 422 8.38 15.83 9.71
C LYS A 422 9.83 15.98 10.18
N PRO A 423 10.80 16.03 9.25
CA PRO A 423 12.18 16.37 9.57
C PRO A 423 12.19 17.76 10.21
N GLN A 424 12.63 17.82 11.45
CA GLN A 424 12.84 19.07 12.16
C GLN A 424 14.33 19.42 12.15
N LYS A 425 14.65 20.67 12.49
CA LYS A 425 16.03 20.98 12.95
C LYS A 425 16.41 19.99 14.06
N PRO A 426 17.69 19.64 14.23
CA PRO A 426 18.14 18.58 15.14
C PRO A 426 18.02 18.99 16.63
N PHE A 427 16.81 19.32 17.05
CA PHE A 427 16.44 19.85 18.34
C PHE A 427 15.37 18.94 18.95
N SER A 428 15.72 18.32 20.07
CA SER A 428 14.81 17.58 20.93
C SER A 428 14.32 18.43 22.11
N TYR A 429 15.15 19.39 22.52
CA TYR A 429 14.83 20.45 23.48
C TYR A 429 14.95 21.82 22.83
N PHE A 430 14.08 22.74 23.24
CA PHE A 430 14.01 24.11 22.79
C PHE A 430 14.44 25.03 23.92
N THR A 431 15.36 25.93 23.61
CA THR A 431 15.82 26.96 24.55
C THR A 431 15.32 28.33 24.10
N GLN A 432 15.39 29.32 24.99
CA GLN A 432 15.05 30.70 24.68
C GLN A 432 15.83 31.62 25.61
N LEU A 433 16.48 32.64 25.05
CA LEU A 433 17.12 33.66 25.86
C LEU A 433 16.06 34.61 26.46
N PRO A 434 16.12 34.93 27.76
CA PRO A 434 15.18 35.84 28.40
C PRO A 434 15.49 37.31 28.04
N PHE A 435 15.15 37.74 26.81
CA PHE A 435 15.42 39.09 26.31
C PHE A 435 14.77 40.22 27.11
N ASP A 436 13.75 39.91 27.92
CA ASP A 436 13.04 40.89 28.74
C ASP A 436 13.86 41.37 29.97
N ILE A 437 15.02 40.76 30.24
CA ILE A 437 15.92 41.19 31.31
C ILE A 437 16.41 42.64 31.07
N PRO A 438 16.20 43.57 32.02
CA PRO A 438 16.67 44.95 31.89
C PRO A 438 18.20 45.03 31.74
N GLU A 439 18.67 45.70 30.68
CA GLU A 439 20.10 45.86 30.36
C GLU A 439 20.86 44.54 30.18
N LEU A 440 20.23 43.50 29.61
CA LEU A 440 20.82 42.17 29.38
C LEU A 440 22.23 42.23 28.75
N ALA A 441 22.43 43.09 27.74
CA ALA A 441 23.73 43.24 27.08
C ALA A 441 24.88 43.62 28.03
N SER A 442 24.58 44.22 29.18
CA SER A 442 25.59 44.64 30.17
C SER A 442 26.19 43.49 31.00
N ILE A 443 25.54 42.31 30.98
CA ILE A 443 25.96 41.11 31.72
C ILE A 443 26.39 39.96 30.81
N LEU A 444 26.26 40.10 29.48
CA LEU A 444 26.70 39.10 28.52
C LEU A 444 28.12 39.40 28.02
N SER A 445 28.93 38.35 27.87
CA SER A 445 30.28 38.41 27.29
C SER A 445 30.31 38.21 25.78
N VAL A 446 29.20 37.73 25.20
CA VAL A 446 29.01 37.43 23.78
C VAL A 446 27.71 38.06 23.29
N GLU A 447 27.57 38.21 21.98
CA GLU A 447 26.32 38.68 21.39
C GLU A 447 25.16 37.69 21.66
N SER A 448 23.96 38.21 21.87
CA SER A 448 22.78 37.41 22.24
C SER A 448 22.47 36.30 21.23
N ALA A 449 22.60 36.57 19.93
CA ALA A 449 22.35 35.57 18.88
C ALA A 449 23.36 34.41 18.93
N GLN A 450 24.61 34.71 19.26
CA GLN A 450 25.64 33.69 19.44
C GLN A 450 25.36 32.84 20.69
N LEU A 451 24.91 33.48 21.78
CA LEU A 451 24.55 32.78 23.02
C LEU A 451 23.35 31.84 22.82
N GLU A 452 22.32 32.27 22.09
CA GLU A 452 21.18 31.41 21.75
C GLU A 452 21.61 30.15 21.00
N HIS A 453 22.51 30.30 20.02
CA HIS A 453 23.07 29.14 19.30
C HIS A 453 23.79 28.18 20.26
N ILE A 454 24.65 28.72 21.13
CA ILE A 454 25.39 27.92 22.12
C ILE A 454 24.44 27.19 23.08
N LEU A 455 23.41 27.88 23.60
CA LEU A 455 22.42 27.27 24.49
C LEU A 455 21.68 26.13 23.79
N GLN A 456 21.31 26.33 22.53
CA GLN A 456 20.59 25.34 21.74
C GLN A 456 21.45 24.10 21.45
N GLU A 457 22.75 24.27 21.15
CA GLU A 457 23.70 23.18 20.99
C GLU A 457 23.95 22.41 22.30
N LEU A 458 24.14 23.12 23.41
CA LEU A 458 24.33 22.51 24.73
C LEU A 458 23.11 21.71 25.20
N ALA A 459 21.90 22.16 24.85
CA ALA A 459 20.66 21.44 25.16
C ALA A 459 20.45 20.17 24.30
N ASN A 460 21.13 20.09 23.15
CA ASN A 460 20.99 19.01 22.17
C ASN A 460 22.34 18.40 21.76
N PRO A 461 23.13 17.83 22.70
CA PRO A 461 24.28 17.06 22.29
C PRO A 461 23.83 15.88 21.43
N LYS A 462 24.64 15.58 20.39
CA LYS A 462 24.23 14.74 19.25
C LYS A 462 23.68 13.36 19.66
N LYS A 463 24.29 12.72 20.67
CA LYS A 463 23.89 11.38 21.14
C LYS A 463 22.51 11.42 21.82
N GLU A 464 22.31 12.37 22.72
CA GLU A 464 21.07 12.55 23.48
C GLU A 464 19.93 12.99 22.57
N TYR A 465 20.20 13.85 21.58
CA TYR A 465 19.24 14.20 20.53
C TYR A 465 18.72 12.94 19.83
N TYR A 466 19.61 12.10 19.31
CA TYR A 466 19.20 10.88 18.60
C TYR A 466 18.42 9.91 19.48
N GLN A 467 18.82 9.73 20.74
CA GLN A 467 18.08 8.89 21.69
C GLN A 467 16.66 9.41 21.92
N ARG A 468 16.50 10.71 22.21
CA ARG A 468 15.19 11.32 22.46
C ARG A 468 14.32 11.30 21.22
N ARG A 469 14.88 11.65 20.05
CA ARG A 469 14.14 11.69 18.79
C ARG A 469 13.64 10.32 18.39
N ASN A 470 14.48 9.28 18.49
CA ASN A 470 14.04 7.90 18.24
C ASN A 470 12.91 7.50 19.19
N ALA A 471 13.04 7.74 20.49
CA ALA A 471 12.01 7.38 21.46
C ALA A 471 10.65 8.02 21.16
N VAL A 472 10.64 9.28 20.70
CA VAL A 472 9.41 9.95 20.27
C VAL A 472 8.83 9.32 19.01
N LEU A 473 9.65 9.05 17.99
CA LEU A 473 9.18 8.44 16.75
C LEU A 473 8.68 7.01 16.96
N ASP A 474 9.33 6.24 17.84
CA ASP A 474 8.88 4.89 18.22
C ASP A 474 7.55 4.95 18.97
N HIS A 475 7.38 5.92 19.87
CA HIS A 475 6.10 6.17 20.53
C HIS A 475 5.00 6.48 19.51
N LEU A 476 5.27 7.31 18.51
CA LEU A 476 4.31 7.63 17.46
C LEU A 476 3.97 6.41 16.58
N LEU A 477 4.97 5.63 16.17
CA LEU A 477 4.77 4.42 15.36
C LEU A 477 3.95 3.37 16.11
N SER A 478 4.20 3.21 17.41
CA SER A 478 3.52 2.23 18.25
C SER A 478 2.00 2.43 18.33
N ARG A 479 1.50 3.66 18.13
CA ARG A 479 0.05 3.96 18.05
C ARG A 479 -0.65 3.23 16.89
N PHE A 480 0.10 2.89 15.85
CA PHE A 480 -0.40 2.20 14.65
C PHE A 480 -0.04 0.71 14.64
N GLY A 481 0.55 0.20 15.74
CA GLY A 481 1.08 -1.16 15.79
C GLY A 481 2.28 -1.41 14.87
N GLU A 482 2.92 -0.35 14.37
CA GLU A 482 4.10 -0.43 13.52
C GLU A 482 5.38 -0.31 14.37
N GLU A 483 6.40 -1.09 14.01
CA GLU A 483 7.70 -1.06 14.68
C GLU A 483 8.81 -1.21 13.65
N LEU A 484 9.71 -0.23 13.61
CA LEU A 484 11.00 -0.35 12.92
C LEU A 484 12.00 -1.01 13.88
N SER A 485 11.87 -2.34 14.05
CA SER A 485 12.67 -3.13 14.98
C SER A 485 14.15 -2.82 14.81
N GLU A 486 14.90 -2.68 15.91
CA GLU A 486 16.36 -2.39 15.84
C GLU A 486 17.15 -3.48 15.12
N TYR A 487 16.59 -4.68 14.92
CA TYR A 487 17.23 -5.79 14.24
C TYR A 487 17.67 -5.45 12.81
N ILE A 488 16.78 -4.91 11.97
CA ILE A 488 17.10 -4.61 10.56
C ILE A 488 18.10 -3.45 10.46
N PRO A 489 17.90 -2.29 11.13
CA PRO A 489 18.88 -1.21 11.15
C PRO A 489 20.25 -1.64 11.66
N ASN A 490 20.31 -2.48 12.70
CA ASN A 490 21.58 -2.98 13.24
C ASN A 490 22.28 -3.91 12.24
N LYS A 491 21.55 -4.81 11.57
CA LYS A 491 22.11 -5.66 10.51
C LYS A 491 22.60 -4.88 9.30
N LEU A 492 21.94 -3.78 8.98
CA LEU A 492 22.31 -2.88 7.89
C LEU A 492 23.36 -1.83 8.30
N TYR A 493 23.82 -1.84 9.55
CA TYR A 493 24.76 -0.85 10.11
C TYR A 493 24.33 0.61 9.85
N LEU A 494 23.02 0.89 9.94
CA LEU A 494 22.49 2.21 9.63
C LEU A 494 22.94 3.24 10.66
N SER A 495 23.24 4.46 10.17
CA SER A 495 23.45 5.59 11.06
C SER A 495 22.13 5.99 11.73
N GLN A 496 22.23 6.56 12.93
CA GLN A 496 21.06 7.07 13.68
C GLN A 496 20.27 8.11 12.86
N ASP A 497 20.96 8.89 12.04
CA ASP A 497 20.38 9.89 11.15
C ASP A 497 19.49 9.26 10.06
N LYS A 498 19.98 8.18 9.43
CA LYS A 498 19.21 7.40 8.46
C LYS A 498 17.99 6.74 9.12
N LEU A 499 18.16 6.16 10.31
CA LEU A 499 17.06 5.53 11.06
C LEU A 499 15.93 6.53 11.38
N ILE A 500 16.28 7.73 11.84
CA ILE A 500 15.30 8.80 12.12
C ILE A 500 14.59 9.20 10.84
N THR A 501 15.33 9.44 9.75
CA THR A 501 14.75 9.80 8.45
C THR A 501 13.76 8.74 7.95
N MET A 502 14.09 7.45 8.13
CA MET A 502 13.19 6.34 7.79
C MET A 502 11.92 6.36 8.63
N LYS A 503 12.03 6.51 9.96
CA LYS A 503 10.87 6.58 10.88
C LYS A 503 9.97 7.78 10.56
N GLU A 504 10.56 8.93 10.25
CA GLU A 504 9.84 10.14 9.83
C GLU A 504 9.07 9.92 8.52
N TYR A 505 9.72 9.34 7.51
CA TYR A 505 9.08 9.02 6.24
C TYR A 505 7.97 7.96 6.42
N TRP A 506 8.19 6.96 7.28
CA TRP A 506 7.19 5.94 7.60
C TRP A 506 5.93 6.56 8.20
N LEU A 507 6.08 7.41 9.22
CA LEU A 507 4.96 8.09 9.85
C LEU A 507 4.22 9.03 8.88
N GLN A 508 4.95 9.76 8.03
CA GLN A 508 4.33 10.64 7.04
C GLN A 508 3.47 9.88 6.02
N ASN A 509 3.81 8.63 5.74
CA ASN A 509 3.13 7.76 4.78
C ASN A 509 2.37 6.60 5.47
N ILE A 510 2.06 6.73 6.76
CA ILE A 510 1.43 5.65 7.54
C ILE A 510 0.10 5.19 6.94
N LEU A 511 -0.68 6.12 6.38
CA LEU A 511 -1.96 5.81 5.72
C LEU A 511 -1.74 4.88 4.52
N GLU A 512 -0.72 5.12 3.70
CA GLU A 512 -0.40 4.26 2.56
C GLU A 512 0.05 2.87 3.05
N PHE A 513 0.96 2.81 4.04
CA PHE A 513 1.51 1.54 4.53
C PHE A 513 0.56 0.68 5.35
N THR A 514 -0.57 1.23 5.79
CA THR A 514 -1.59 0.53 6.59
C THR A 514 -2.85 0.28 5.76
N ARG A 515 -3.62 1.34 5.43
CA ARG A 515 -4.87 1.26 4.67
C ARG A 515 -4.67 0.65 3.28
N ASP A 516 -3.66 1.12 2.57
CA ASP A 516 -3.43 0.77 1.15
C ASP A 516 -2.39 -0.36 0.98
N ARG A 517 -2.10 -1.12 2.04
CA ARG A 517 -1.01 -2.13 2.05
C ARG A 517 -1.07 -3.18 0.93
N ALA A 518 -2.28 -3.50 0.45
CA ALA A 518 -2.50 -4.48 -0.62
C ALA A 518 -2.49 -3.86 -2.01
N LYS A 519 -2.44 -2.53 -2.14
CA LYS A 519 -2.57 -1.81 -3.40
C LYS A 519 -1.40 -2.10 -4.35
N GLY A 520 -1.73 -2.54 -5.56
CA GLY A 520 -0.84 -2.71 -6.69
C GLY A 520 -0.60 -1.42 -7.46
N SER A 521 0.31 -1.46 -8.45
CA SER A 521 0.50 -0.35 -9.38
C SER A 521 -0.63 -0.29 -10.41
N ASN A 522 -0.95 0.92 -10.88
CA ASN A 522 -1.80 1.14 -12.04
C ASN A 522 -0.97 0.90 -13.31
N TYR A 523 -1.11 -0.27 -13.94
CA TYR A 523 -0.27 -0.65 -15.08
C TYR A 523 -0.58 0.13 -16.37
N LEU A 524 -1.60 1.00 -16.39
CA LEU A 524 -1.86 1.95 -17.48
C LEU A 524 -1.05 3.25 -17.35
N GLU A 525 -0.40 3.47 -16.21
CA GLU A 525 0.50 4.59 -15.98
C GLU A 525 1.96 4.12 -16.07
N ASP A 526 2.89 5.07 -16.27
CA ASP A 526 4.32 4.75 -16.30
C ASP A 526 4.78 4.16 -14.96
N VAL A 527 5.34 2.96 -15.01
CA VAL A 527 5.87 2.23 -13.85
C VAL A 527 7.37 2.46 -13.67
N TRP A 528 8.07 3.01 -14.66
CA TRP A 528 9.52 3.20 -14.64
C TRP A 528 9.89 4.59 -14.10
N ASP A 529 10.86 4.62 -13.19
CA ASP A 529 11.36 5.83 -12.51
C ASP A 529 10.25 6.71 -11.88
N SER A 530 9.09 6.10 -11.55
CA SER A 530 7.88 6.78 -11.07
C SER A 530 7.50 6.39 -9.64
N GLU A 531 6.51 7.08 -9.07
CA GLU A 531 5.90 6.76 -7.77
C GLU A 531 4.82 5.65 -7.86
N ASN A 532 4.45 5.26 -9.09
CA ASN A 532 3.43 4.26 -9.40
C ASN A 532 3.99 2.84 -9.22
N VAL A 533 4.18 2.48 -7.95
CA VAL A 533 4.75 1.21 -7.51
C VAL A 533 3.83 0.63 -6.44
N CYS A 534 3.68 -0.70 -6.41
CA CYS A 534 2.87 -1.36 -5.39
C CYS A 534 3.37 -1.03 -3.97
N VAL A 535 2.43 -0.88 -3.03
CA VAL A 535 2.74 -0.48 -1.65
C VAL A 535 3.61 -1.54 -0.96
N PHE A 536 3.43 -2.81 -1.32
CA PHE A 536 4.30 -3.91 -0.91
C PHE A 536 5.79 -3.61 -1.20
N LYS A 537 6.15 -3.24 -2.43
CA LYS A 537 7.53 -2.92 -2.80
C LYS A 537 8.04 -1.69 -2.03
N LYS A 538 7.22 -0.64 -1.90
CA LYS A 538 7.58 0.56 -1.12
C LYS A 538 7.95 0.22 0.32
N LYS A 539 7.13 -0.61 0.98
CA LYS A 539 7.35 -1.05 2.37
C LYS A 539 8.63 -1.89 2.51
N VAL A 540 8.85 -2.86 1.63
CA VAL A 540 10.07 -3.69 1.63
C VAL A 540 11.33 -2.86 1.37
N ALA A 541 11.34 -2.04 0.31
CA ALA A 541 12.49 -1.22 -0.04
C ALA A 541 12.86 -0.25 1.09
N MET A 542 11.85 0.40 1.69
CA MET A 542 12.05 1.29 2.82
C MET A 542 12.63 0.58 4.05
N LEU A 543 12.13 -0.61 4.42
CA LEU A 543 12.69 -1.40 5.54
C LEU A 543 14.18 -1.74 5.33
N LEU A 544 14.61 -1.87 4.08
CA LEU A 544 15.97 -2.23 3.70
C LEU A 544 16.86 -1.04 3.31
N SER A 545 16.35 0.19 3.49
CA SER A 545 17.02 1.43 3.05
C SER A 545 17.45 1.38 1.57
N MET A 546 16.52 0.97 0.72
CA MET A 546 16.65 0.88 -0.74
C MET A 546 15.65 1.83 -1.40
N ASP A 547 15.89 2.15 -2.67
CA ASP A 547 14.91 2.88 -3.48
C ASP A 547 13.76 1.93 -3.87
N PHE A 548 12.53 2.45 -3.87
CA PHE A 548 11.34 1.67 -4.26
C PHE A 548 10.97 1.83 -5.74
N LYS A 549 11.50 2.83 -6.44
CA LYS A 549 11.15 3.06 -7.85
C LYS A 549 11.65 1.91 -8.72
N ASN A 550 10.88 1.52 -9.73
CA ASN A 550 11.37 0.58 -10.74
C ASN A 550 12.34 1.34 -11.66
N ARG A 551 13.62 1.01 -11.57
CA ARG A 551 14.65 1.55 -12.48
C ARG A 551 15.35 0.40 -13.16
N LEU A 552 15.98 0.68 -14.29
CA LEU A 552 16.82 -0.29 -14.97
C LEU A 552 18.07 -0.55 -14.14
N ILE A 553 18.12 -1.69 -13.46
CA ILE A 553 19.21 -2.15 -12.59
C ILE A 553 20.47 -2.37 -13.42
N HIS A 554 20.34 -2.82 -14.68
CA HIS A 554 21.48 -2.94 -15.60
C HIS A 554 22.00 -1.59 -16.12
N LYS A 555 21.28 -0.48 -15.92
CA LYS A 555 21.56 0.80 -16.61
C LYS A 555 22.70 1.56 -15.94
N PHE A 556 23.90 1.07 -16.17
CA PHE A 556 25.15 1.73 -15.94
C PHE A 556 26.08 1.30 -17.09
N SER A 557 26.75 2.26 -17.76
CA SER A 557 27.40 1.98 -19.04
C SER A 557 28.61 1.06 -18.86
N PHE A 558 28.59 -0.06 -19.57
CA PHE A 558 29.70 -0.96 -19.85
C PHE A 558 29.68 -1.23 -21.35
N GLU A 559 30.69 -0.80 -22.10
CA GLU A 559 30.89 -1.25 -23.49
C GLU A 559 31.81 -2.48 -23.48
N VAL A 560 31.22 -3.66 -23.64
CA VAL A 560 31.99 -4.90 -23.82
C VAL A 560 32.32 -5.03 -25.30
N HIS A 561 33.54 -4.67 -25.69
CA HIS A 561 34.05 -4.94 -27.03
C HIS A 561 34.61 -6.36 -27.09
N LYS A 562 34.05 -7.22 -27.95
CA LYS A 562 34.70 -8.48 -28.34
C LYS A 562 35.83 -8.14 -29.32
N GLU A 563 37.08 -8.35 -28.93
CA GLU A 563 38.19 -8.37 -29.88
C GLU A 563 38.15 -9.69 -30.66
N GLU A 564 37.80 -9.64 -31.95
CA GLU A 564 38.20 -10.67 -32.91
C GLU A 564 39.71 -10.50 -33.17
N GLU A 565 40.55 -11.37 -32.61
CA GLU A 565 41.99 -11.37 -32.92
C GLU A 565 42.23 -11.91 -34.33
N ASP A 566 42.26 -11.01 -35.32
CA ASP A 566 42.80 -11.26 -36.65
C ASP A 566 44.35 -11.23 -36.57
N LYS A 567 44.96 -12.33 -36.14
CA LYS A 567 46.41 -12.57 -36.30
C LYS A 567 46.67 -13.99 -36.80
N GLN A 568 46.95 -14.08 -38.10
CA GLN A 568 47.70 -15.20 -38.69
C GLN A 568 49.10 -15.24 -38.08
N GLU A 569 49.33 -16.10 -37.10
CA GLU A 569 50.66 -16.67 -36.83
C GLU A 569 50.47 -18.13 -36.39
N GLU A 570 51.16 -19.03 -37.09
CA GLU A 570 51.16 -20.47 -36.88
C GLU A 570 51.57 -20.82 -35.44
N LEU A 571 50.78 -21.62 -34.72
CA LEU A 571 51.24 -22.72 -33.85
C LEU A 571 50.09 -23.47 -33.16
N THR A 572 50.06 -24.79 -33.40
CA THR A 572 49.65 -25.91 -32.53
C THR A 572 48.28 -25.92 -31.84
N ASP A 573 47.58 -27.04 -32.06
CA ASP A 573 46.37 -27.49 -31.39
C ASP A 573 46.53 -27.49 -29.86
N GLU A 574 45.98 -26.46 -29.20
CA GLU A 574 45.50 -26.40 -27.80
C GLU A 574 45.41 -24.93 -27.36
N ALA A 575 44.48 -24.17 -27.92
CA ALA A 575 44.11 -22.84 -27.42
C ALA A 575 42.59 -22.79 -27.23
N GLN A 576 42.17 -22.81 -25.97
CA GLN A 576 40.79 -22.55 -25.57
C GLN A 576 40.38 -21.14 -26.01
N GLU A 577 39.18 -20.98 -26.57
CA GLU A 577 38.52 -19.68 -26.75
C GLU A 577 38.45 -18.98 -25.37
N VAL A 578 39.16 -17.86 -25.21
CA VAL A 578 39.10 -17.02 -24.02
C VAL A 578 38.24 -15.80 -24.34
N GLU A 579 37.03 -15.75 -23.78
CA GLU A 579 36.20 -14.54 -23.76
C GLU A 579 36.88 -13.46 -22.90
N LYS A 580 37.15 -12.29 -23.48
CA LYS A 580 37.64 -11.09 -22.76
C LYS A 580 36.45 -10.15 -22.47
N GLU A 581 36.28 -9.71 -21.23
CA GLU A 581 35.29 -8.73 -20.75
C GLU A 581 35.96 -7.35 -20.50
N ILE A 582 35.75 -6.40 -21.39
CA ILE A 582 36.22 -5.02 -21.21
C ILE A 582 35.15 -4.21 -20.44
N ILE A 583 35.53 -3.52 -19.37
CA ILE A 583 34.67 -2.59 -18.63
C ILE A 583 35.03 -1.16 -19.03
N ASP A 584 34.08 -0.31 -19.39
CA ASP A 584 34.28 1.15 -19.51
C ASP A 584 33.39 1.85 -18.49
N ALA A 585 33.96 2.40 -17.41
CA ALA A 585 33.21 3.12 -16.40
C ALA A 585 33.02 4.59 -16.82
N LYS A 586 31.90 4.89 -17.49
CA LYS A 586 31.43 6.27 -17.73
C LYS A 586 30.28 6.63 -16.77
N PRO A 587 30.36 7.74 -16.02
CA PRO A 587 29.18 8.30 -15.39
C PRO A 587 28.27 8.88 -16.48
N SER A 588 27.06 8.35 -16.62
CA SER A 588 26.05 8.90 -17.53
C SER A 588 25.65 10.31 -17.08
N GLY A 589 26.14 11.35 -17.78
CA GLY A 589 25.70 12.73 -17.57
C GLY A 589 26.75 13.85 -17.70
N VAL A 590 28.03 13.56 -17.94
CA VAL A 590 29.06 14.61 -18.11
C VAL A 590 29.72 14.48 -19.48
N VAL A 591 29.46 15.46 -20.35
CA VAL A 591 30.25 15.70 -21.56
C VAL A 591 31.61 16.22 -21.06
N GLU A 592 32.69 15.55 -21.46
CA GLU A 592 34.10 15.81 -21.10
C GLU A 592 34.57 15.27 -19.73
N ASP A 593 34.63 13.95 -19.58
CA ASP A 593 35.71 13.34 -18.79
C ASP A 593 35.95 11.91 -19.27
N LYS A 594 37.19 11.55 -19.61
CA LYS A 594 37.53 10.19 -20.08
C LYS A 594 37.08 9.17 -19.02
N GLY A 595 36.25 8.20 -19.43
CA GLY A 595 35.87 7.05 -18.60
C GLY A 595 37.09 6.25 -18.21
N VAL A 596 36.99 5.45 -17.14
CA VAL A 596 38.07 4.54 -16.75
C VAL A 596 37.75 3.17 -17.35
N GLU A 597 38.53 2.75 -18.33
CA GLU A 597 38.44 1.42 -18.91
C GLU A 597 39.17 0.39 -18.02
N ILE A 598 38.44 -0.58 -17.48
CA ILE A 598 38.96 -1.72 -16.72
C ILE A 598 38.89 -2.98 -17.60
N LEU A 599 40.00 -3.37 -18.21
CA LEU A 599 40.06 -4.62 -18.98
C LEU A 599 40.01 -5.84 -18.04
N CYS A 600 39.19 -6.85 -18.33
CA CYS A 600 39.25 -8.15 -17.64
C CYS A 600 38.99 -9.34 -18.56
N ASN A 601 39.49 -10.52 -18.20
CA ASN A 601 39.33 -11.76 -18.97
C ASN A 601 38.67 -12.87 -18.12
N GLN A 602 37.92 -12.51 -17.07
CA GLN A 602 37.33 -13.48 -16.14
C GLN A 602 35.80 -13.40 -16.14
N LYS A 603 35.14 -14.56 -16.31
CA LYS A 603 33.72 -14.72 -15.97
C LYS A 603 33.52 -14.34 -14.50
N ASP A 604 32.50 -13.54 -14.21
CA ASP A 604 32.18 -12.93 -12.90
C ASP A 604 33.04 -11.74 -12.44
N PHE A 605 33.84 -11.11 -13.32
CA PHE A 605 34.65 -9.96 -12.90
C PHE A 605 33.82 -8.80 -12.36
N LEU A 606 32.64 -8.53 -12.95
CA LEU A 606 31.72 -7.50 -12.46
C LEU A 606 31.36 -7.69 -10.98
N LYS A 607 31.10 -8.93 -10.56
CA LYS A 607 30.81 -9.26 -9.14
C LYS A 607 31.99 -8.89 -8.26
N LYS A 608 33.21 -9.24 -8.69
CA LYS A 608 34.44 -8.90 -7.96
C LYS A 608 34.65 -7.38 -7.88
N VAL A 609 34.39 -6.64 -8.97
CA VAL A 609 34.50 -5.18 -9.00
C VAL A 609 33.56 -4.54 -7.97
N PHE A 610 32.29 -4.94 -7.96
CA PHE A 610 31.31 -4.39 -7.02
C PHE A 610 31.65 -4.80 -5.58
N HIS A 611 32.02 -6.07 -5.34
CA HIS A 611 32.30 -6.58 -3.99
C HIS A 611 33.56 -5.98 -3.35
N TYR A 612 34.66 -5.88 -4.10
CA TYR A 612 35.95 -5.42 -3.56
C TYR A 612 36.23 -3.94 -3.84
N GLY A 613 35.65 -3.35 -4.88
CA GLY A 613 36.00 -2.01 -5.38
C GLY A 613 35.46 -0.82 -4.57
N GLU A 614 34.72 -1.05 -3.49
CA GLU A 614 34.13 0.01 -2.66
C GLU A 614 35.15 0.73 -1.77
N THR A 615 36.35 0.19 -1.64
CA THR A 615 37.37 0.70 -0.71
C THR A 615 38.69 0.98 -1.41
N LYS A 616 39.41 2.01 -0.97
CA LYS A 616 40.70 2.40 -1.55
C LYS A 616 41.77 1.34 -1.27
N GLU A 617 41.61 0.56 -0.20
CA GLU A 617 42.47 -0.53 0.23
C GLU A 617 42.56 -1.66 -0.80
N SER A 618 41.53 -1.83 -1.61
CA SER A 618 41.52 -2.77 -2.74
C SER A 618 42.41 -2.33 -3.89
N PHE A 619 42.99 -1.12 -3.85
CA PHE A 619 43.84 -0.60 -4.91
C PHE A 619 45.28 -0.40 -4.43
N ARG A 620 46.25 -0.78 -5.27
CA ARG A 620 47.69 -0.60 -4.99
C ARG A 620 48.37 0.10 -6.15
N ILE A 621 49.01 1.24 -5.87
CA ILE A 621 49.82 1.97 -6.85
C ILE A 621 51.27 1.50 -6.77
N VAL A 622 51.79 0.97 -7.86
CA VAL A 622 53.17 0.45 -7.97
C VAL A 622 53.94 1.25 -9.01
N LYS A 623 55.17 1.67 -8.67
CA LYS A 623 56.05 2.35 -9.62
C LYS A 623 56.70 1.32 -10.56
N SER A 624 56.75 1.61 -11.86
CA SER A 624 57.38 0.83 -12.92
C SER A 624 58.12 1.76 -13.89
N GLN A 625 58.81 1.22 -14.89
CA GLN A 625 59.39 1.97 -16.01
C GLN A 625 58.78 1.51 -17.35
N ASP A 626 58.62 2.42 -18.29
CA ASP A 626 58.24 2.10 -19.67
C ASP A 626 59.46 1.58 -20.48
N PRO A 627 59.28 1.09 -21.73
CA PRO A 627 60.38 0.59 -22.56
C PRO A 627 61.48 1.62 -22.85
N ASP A 628 61.14 2.91 -22.75
CA ASP A 628 62.03 4.06 -22.99
C ASP A 628 62.72 4.56 -21.70
N GLY A 629 62.41 3.95 -20.54
CA GLY A 629 63.02 4.23 -19.23
C GLY A 629 62.36 5.36 -18.44
N HIS A 630 61.21 5.88 -18.87
CA HIS A 630 60.44 6.87 -18.11
C HIS A 630 59.71 6.23 -16.93
N ASP A 631 59.64 6.96 -15.82
CA ASP A 631 58.88 6.55 -14.64
C ASP A 631 57.39 6.48 -14.97
N LYS A 632 56.78 5.32 -14.76
CA LYS A 632 55.34 5.10 -14.85
C LYS A 632 54.78 4.51 -13.56
N TYR A 633 53.48 4.63 -13.35
CA TYR A 633 52.76 4.11 -12.19
C TYR A 633 51.61 3.23 -12.66
N LEU A 634 51.52 2.04 -12.09
CA LEU A 634 50.50 1.04 -12.38
C LEU A 634 49.54 0.95 -11.20
N VAL A 635 48.24 1.05 -11.47
CA VAL A 635 47.18 0.84 -10.48
C VAL A 635 46.72 -0.61 -10.56
N TYR A 636 46.97 -1.36 -9.50
CA TYR A 636 46.46 -2.72 -9.32
C TYR A 636 45.15 -2.68 -8.55
N PHE A 637 44.11 -3.33 -9.07
CA PHE A 637 42.92 -3.71 -8.33
C PHE A 637 43.12 -5.12 -7.75
N ASN A 638 43.00 -5.26 -6.44
CA ASN A 638 43.16 -6.50 -5.71
C ASN A 638 41.79 -7.05 -5.32
N PHE A 639 41.55 -8.33 -5.60
CA PHE A 639 40.31 -9.03 -5.29
C PHE A 639 40.64 -10.42 -4.76
N GLY A 640 40.54 -10.58 -3.44
CA GLY A 640 41.03 -11.77 -2.74
C GLY A 640 42.54 -11.94 -2.89
N ASN A 641 42.98 -13.06 -3.44
CA ASN A 641 44.40 -13.37 -3.69
C ASN A 641 44.87 -12.99 -5.10
N GLU A 642 43.98 -12.44 -5.92
CA GLU A 642 44.26 -12.05 -7.30
C GLU A 642 44.43 -10.53 -7.40
N SER A 643 45.19 -10.08 -8.38
CA SER A 643 45.36 -8.66 -8.67
C SER A 643 45.47 -8.41 -10.16
N GLN A 644 44.88 -7.33 -10.64
CA GLN A 644 44.91 -6.95 -12.04
C GLN A 644 45.24 -5.48 -12.22
N ILE A 645 46.01 -5.14 -13.26
CA ILE A 645 46.29 -3.75 -13.61
C ILE A 645 45.04 -3.17 -14.27
N ILE A 646 44.56 -2.04 -13.75
CA ILE A 646 43.36 -1.36 -14.25
C ILE A 646 43.64 0.03 -14.83
N TYR A 647 44.84 0.57 -14.58
CA TYR A 647 45.23 1.89 -15.09
C TYR A 647 46.75 2.03 -15.08
N GLU A 648 47.27 2.74 -16.09
CA GLU A 648 48.66 3.16 -16.21
C GLU A 648 48.71 4.70 -16.32
N GLY A 649 49.54 5.34 -15.50
CA GLY A 649 49.72 6.80 -15.51
C GLY A 649 51.17 7.21 -15.26
N TYR A 650 51.47 8.50 -15.40
CA TYR A 650 52.85 9.02 -15.32
C TYR A 650 53.16 9.72 -14.00
N SER A 651 52.16 9.91 -13.12
CA SER A 651 52.38 10.41 -11.76
C SER A 651 51.58 9.65 -10.69
N LYS A 652 52.16 9.55 -9.48
CA LYS A 652 51.47 8.93 -8.33
C LYS A 652 50.20 9.69 -7.93
N THR A 653 50.22 11.02 -8.06
CA THR A 653 49.07 11.89 -7.75
C THR A 653 47.92 11.68 -8.73
N GLU A 654 48.21 11.54 -10.02
CA GLU A 654 47.23 11.18 -11.05
C GLU A 654 46.59 9.81 -10.75
N CYS A 655 47.42 8.79 -10.50
CA CYS A 655 46.93 7.44 -10.15
C CYS A 655 46.05 7.45 -8.90
N SER A 656 46.39 8.26 -7.89
CA SER A 656 45.56 8.40 -6.69
C SER A 656 44.21 9.05 -6.97
N ARG A 657 44.16 10.07 -7.85
CA ARG A 657 42.90 10.70 -8.26
C ARG A 657 42.02 9.74 -9.07
N ILE A 658 42.65 8.89 -9.89
CA ILE A 658 41.95 7.83 -10.62
C ILE A 658 41.35 6.80 -9.67
N VAL A 659 42.10 6.32 -8.67
CA VAL A 659 41.57 5.41 -7.64
C VAL A 659 40.36 6.04 -6.93
N ASP A 660 40.46 7.32 -6.54
CA ASP A 660 39.35 8.02 -5.88
C ASP A 660 38.10 8.08 -6.77
N LYS A 661 38.27 8.42 -8.05
CA LYS A 661 37.19 8.46 -9.05
C LYS A 661 36.58 7.08 -9.30
N VAL A 662 37.40 6.03 -9.37
CA VAL A 662 36.94 4.64 -9.56
C VAL A 662 36.12 4.18 -8.36
N VAL A 663 36.62 4.38 -7.15
CA VAL A 663 35.90 4.02 -5.92
C VAL A 663 34.58 4.78 -5.82
N GLU A 664 34.58 6.09 -6.05
CA GLU A 664 33.35 6.91 -6.05
C GLU A 664 32.35 6.41 -7.08
N THR A 665 32.82 6.06 -8.28
CA THR A 665 31.97 5.50 -9.34
C THR A 665 31.39 4.17 -8.92
N ILE A 666 32.20 3.23 -8.42
CA ILE A 666 31.73 1.90 -7.98
C ILE A 666 30.70 2.04 -6.87
N VAL A 667 30.96 2.86 -5.84
CA VAL A 667 30.02 3.09 -4.73
C VAL A 667 28.69 3.67 -5.23
N SER A 668 28.75 4.65 -6.13
CA SER A 668 27.57 5.25 -6.74
C SER A 668 26.76 4.23 -7.55
N GLN A 669 27.43 3.42 -8.39
CA GLN A 669 26.77 2.40 -9.18
C GLN A 669 26.19 1.27 -8.31
N ASN A 670 26.90 0.84 -7.27
CA ASN A 670 26.40 -0.15 -6.31
C ASN A 670 25.08 0.33 -5.68
N SER A 671 25.07 1.58 -5.20
CA SER A 671 23.86 2.18 -4.63
C SER A 671 22.72 2.36 -5.64
N TYR A 672 23.03 2.56 -6.92
CA TYR A 672 22.02 2.66 -7.97
C TYR A 672 21.40 1.28 -8.31
N CYS A 673 22.25 0.25 -8.36
CA CYS A 673 21.87 -1.13 -8.69
C CYS A 673 21.22 -1.88 -7.52
N ASP A 674 21.41 -1.42 -6.28
CA ASP A 674 20.75 -1.96 -5.08
C ASP A 674 19.23 -1.72 -5.13
N ASN A 675 18.53 -2.51 -5.94
CA ASN A 675 17.09 -2.49 -6.17
C ASN A 675 16.59 -3.91 -6.52
N PHE A 676 15.28 -4.07 -6.66
CA PHE A 676 14.63 -5.33 -7.05
C PHE A 676 13.31 -5.04 -7.77
N HIS A 677 12.84 -5.93 -8.63
CA HIS A 677 11.54 -5.82 -9.29
C HIS A 677 10.51 -6.72 -8.63
N VAL A 678 9.26 -6.27 -8.59
CA VAL A 678 8.11 -7.07 -8.14
C VAL A 678 7.21 -7.31 -9.35
N LEU A 679 7.01 -8.57 -9.69
CA LEU A 679 6.27 -8.98 -10.88
C LEU A 679 5.06 -9.80 -10.49
N GLU A 680 3.89 -9.28 -10.80
CA GLU A 680 2.61 -9.94 -10.58
C GLU A 680 2.36 -10.91 -11.73
N HIS A 681 2.41 -12.22 -11.48
CA HIS A 681 2.35 -13.18 -12.58
C HIS A 681 1.02 -13.11 -13.34
N LEU A 682 -0.08 -12.84 -12.62
CA LEU A 682 -1.42 -12.66 -13.18
C LEU A 682 -1.50 -11.67 -14.36
N LEU A 683 -0.64 -10.64 -14.36
CA LEU A 683 -0.63 -9.63 -15.42
C LEU A 683 -0.02 -10.15 -16.73
N PHE A 684 0.74 -11.25 -16.69
CA PHE A 684 1.30 -11.89 -17.89
C PHE A 684 0.34 -12.87 -18.56
N ARG A 685 -0.87 -13.11 -18.03
CA ARG A 685 -1.82 -14.05 -18.65
C ARG A 685 -2.15 -13.64 -20.10
N PRO A 686 -2.43 -14.59 -21.00
CA PRO A 686 -2.89 -14.27 -22.35
C PRO A 686 -4.12 -13.36 -22.35
N LYS A 687 -4.15 -12.37 -23.24
CA LYS A 687 -5.25 -11.42 -23.44
C LYS A 687 -5.97 -11.65 -24.77
N SER A 688 -5.33 -12.31 -25.75
CA SER A 688 -5.91 -12.56 -27.07
C SER A 688 -7.05 -13.59 -27.07
N GLY A 689 -7.13 -14.46 -26.06
CA GLY A 689 -8.22 -15.43 -25.92
C GLY A 689 -8.14 -16.28 -24.65
N ASP A 690 -9.28 -16.84 -24.26
CA ASP A 690 -9.44 -17.71 -23.08
C ASP A 690 -9.17 -19.18 -23.42
N ILE A 691 -8.06 -19.46 -24.12
CA ILE A 691 -7.75 -20.77 -24.68
C ILE A 691 -6.86 -21.57 -23.72
N TYR A 692 -7.27 -22.79 -23.38
CA TYR A 692 -6.53 -23.68 -22.49
C TYR A 692 -6.31 -25.05 -23.09
N HIS A 693 -5.19 -25.67 -22.71
CA HIS A 693 -4.98 -27.11 -22.75
C HIS A 693 -5.19 -27.71 -21.36
N ILE A 694 -5.47 -29.01 -21.31
CA ILE A 694 -5.56 -29.77 -20.07
C ILE A 694 -4.40 -30.75 -20.01
N ASN A 695 -3.74 -30.79 -18.86
CA ASN A 695 -2.81 -31.84 -18.49
C ASN A 695 -3.38 -32.66 -17.33
N ILE A 696 -3.33 -33.97 -17.44
CA ILE A 696 -3.46 -34.89 -16.30
C ILE A 696 -2.05 -35.28 -15.86
N LEU A 697 -1.76 -35.06 -14.59
CA LEU A 697 -0.46 -35.33 -13.99
C LEU A 697 -0.43 -36.74 -13.37
N ASP A 698 0.75 -37.34 -13.28
CA ASP A 698 0.96 -38.59 -12.56
C ASP A 698 1.18 -38.36 -11.05
N HIS A 699 1.48 -39.43 -10.29
CA HIS A 699 1.74 -39.35 -8.85
C HIS A 699 2.93 -38.45 -8.47
N GLN A 700 3.89 -38.24 -9.38
CA GLN A 700 5.07 -37.40 -9.21
C GLN A 700 4.85 -35.97 -9.74
N SER A 701 3.61 -35.62 -10.09
CA SER A 701 3.24 -34.35 -10.70
C SER A 701 3.94 -34.09 -12.05
N GLN A 702 4.27 -35.16 -12.78
CA GLN A 702 4.77 -35.08 -14.15
C GLN A 702 3.62 -35.24 -15.14
N LYS A 703 3.72 -34.59 -16.30
CA LYS A 703 2.68 -34.66 -17.34
C LYS A 703 2.49 -36.11 -17.83
N LEU A 704 1.27 -36.63 -17.71
CA LEU A 704 0.89 -37.98 -18.11
C LEU A 704 0.05 -37.99 -19.39
N ILE A 705 -1.01 -37.18 -19.42
CA ILE A 705 -1.96 -37.07 -20.54
C ILE A 705 -2.17 -35.59 -20.83
N GLU A 706 -2.29 -35.23 -22.10
CA GLU A 706 -2.53 -33.87 -22.58
C GLU A 706 -3.71 -33.84 -23.54
N SER A 707 -4.53 -32.78 -23.52
CA SER A 707 -5.58 -32.56 -24.51
C SER A 707 -4.99 -32.38 -25.91
N VAL A 708 -5.62 -32.96 -26.93
CA VAL A 708 -5.15 -32.80 -28.32
C VAL A 708 -5.47 -31.40 -28.88
N LYS A 709 -6.62 -30.85 -28.50
CA LYS A 709 -7.07 -29.51 -28.91
C LYS A 709 -7.14 -28.60 -27.69
N ALA A 710 -6.79 -27.33 -27.92
CA ALA A 710 -7.03 -26.24 -27.00
C ALA A 710 -8.42 -25.65 -27.28
N ASP A 711 -9.14 -25.24 -26.24
CA ASP A 711 -10.49 -24.68 -26.34
C ASP A 711 -10.73 -23.68 -25.21
N SER A 712 -11.91 -23.06 -25.17
CA SER A 712 -12.27 -22.16 -24.07
C SER A 712 -12.20 -22.86 -22.72
N PHE A 713 -11.97 -22.13 -21.62
CA PHE A 713 -11.90 -22.74 -20.30
C PHE A 713 -13.14 -23.59 -19.99
N GLU A 714 -14.34 -23.06 -20.26
CA GLU A 714 -15.61 -23.75 -19.97
C GLU A 714 -15.77 -25.02 -20.80
N GLU A 715 -15.42 -24.96 -22.09
CA GLU A 715 -15.44 -26.16 -22.95
C GLU A 715 -14.41 -27.20 -22.47
N GLN A 716 -13.24 -26.77 -22.03
CA GLN A 716 -12.24 -27.69 -21.48
C GLN A 716 -12.73 -28.33 -20.19
N LYS A 717 -13.37 -27.59 -19.30
CA LYS A 717 -13.97 -28.14 -18.07
C LYS A 717 -14.99 -29.23 -18.36
N GLU A 718 -15.86 -29.05 -19.35
CA GLU A 718 -16.78 -30.10 -19.80
C GLU A 718 -16.03 -31.30 -20.41
N LYS A 719 -15.00 -31.04 -21.23
CA LYS A 719 -14.17 -32.09 -21.85
C LYS A 719 -13.41 -32.92 -20.83
N VAL A 720 -12.88 -32.33 -19.74
CA VAL A 720 -12.22 -33.06 -18.64
C VAL A 720 -13.12 -34.18 -18.12
N MET A 721 -14.35 -33.83 -17.73
CA MET A 721 -15.29 -34.80 -17.14
C MET A 721 -15.61 -35.94 -18.13
N ARG A 722 -15.77 -35.59 -19.41
CA ARG A 722 -16.01 -36.57 -20.47
C ARG A 722 -14.78 -37.45 -20.73
N MET A 723 -13.60 -36.85 -20.86
CA MET A 723 -12.32 -37.54 -21.06
C MET A 723 -12.09 -38.61 -20.00
N LEU A 724 -12.28 -38.28 -18.72
CA LEU A 724 -12.07 -39.24 -17.63
C LEU A 724 -13.05 -40.40 -17.68
N SER A 725 -14.31 -40.14 -18.02
CA SER A 725 -15.30 -41.20 -18.15
C SER A 725 -14.91 -42.21 -19.24
N LEU A 726 -14.24 -41.75 -20.30
CA LEU A 726 -13.71 -42.60 -21.38
C LEU A 726 -12.43 -43.32 -20.96
N MET A 727 -11.49 -42.62 -20.31
CA MET A 727 -10.16 -43.16 -20.00
C MET A 727 -10.14 -44.26 -18.93
N ILE A 728 -11.27 -44.53 -18.28
CA ILE A 728 -11.43 -45.64 -17.32
C ILE A 728 -11.62 -46.99 -18.03
N ASP A 729 -12.00 -46.95 -19.31
CA ASP A 729 -12.13 -48.12 -20.16
C ASP A 729 -10.95 -48.20 -21.14
N ALA A 730 -10.24 -49.33 -21.09
CA ALA A 730 -9.11 -49.61 -21.96
C ALA A 730 -9.49 -49.58 -23.45
N PHE A 731 -10.76 -49.83 -23.81
CA PHE A 731 -11.24 -49.82 -25.19
C PHE A 731 -11.16 -48.44 -25.87
N ASN A 732 -11.16 -47.36 -25.08
CA ASN A 732 -11.11 -45.99 -25.62
C ASN A 732 -9.68 -45.53 -25.94
N PHE A 733 -8.66 -46.36 -25.66
CA PHE A 733 -7.27 -46.07 -26.03
C PHE A 733 -6.93 -46.65 -27.40
N ARG A 734 -6.41 -45.81 -28.29
CA ARG A 734 -5.90 -46.19 -29.61
C ARG A 734 -4.40 -46.04 -29.65
N VAL A 735 -3.70 -47.09 -30.06
CA VAL A 735 -2.24 -47.04 -30.28
C VAL A 735 -1.99 -46.54 -31.69
N GLU A 736 -1.31 -45.41 -31.81
CA GLU A 736 -0.90 -44.84 -33.10
C GLU A 736 0.63 -44.79 -33.22
N LYS A 737 1.13 -44.89 -34.45
CA LYS A 737 2.56 -44.83 -34.77
C LYS A 737 2.97 -43.37 -34.98
N VAL A 738 3.99 -42.93 -34.26
CA VAL A 738 4.61 -41.60 -34.40
C VAL A 738 6.04 -41.80 -34.91
N VAL A 739 6.33 -41.28 -36.09
CA VAL A 739 7.70 -41.31 -36.65
C VAL A 739 8.46 -40.11 -36.07
N VAL A 740 9.60 -40.38 -35.42
CA VAL A 740 10.52 -39.34 -34.93
C VAL A 740 11.65 -39.18 -35.94
N GLU A 741 12.30 -38.00 -35.97
CA GLU A 741 13.56 -37.78 -36.69
C GLU A 741 14.54 -38.94 -36.38
N ASP A 742 15.16 -39.52 -37.41
CA ASP A 742 16.03 -40.73 -37.42
C ASP A 742 15.40 -42.11 -37.73
N ASP A 743 14.20 -42.20 -38.34
CA ASP A 743 13.56 -43.46 -38.81
C ASP A 743 13.28 -44.49 -37.69
N ILE A 744 13.34 -44.08 -36.41
CA ILE A 744 12.99 -44.92 -35.27
C ILE A 744 11.47 -44.89 -35.08
N GLU A 745 10.83 -46.06 -35.24
CA GLU A 745 9.39 -46.20 -35.00
C GLU A 745 9.09 -46.06 -33.50
N LYS A 746 8.25 -45.10 -33.14
CA LYS A 746 7.67 -45.00 -31.81
C LYS A 746 6.15 -45.07 -31.87
N TYR A 747 5.54 -45.41 -30.74
CA TYR A 747 4.10 -45.50 -30.57
C TYR A 747 3.64 -44.54 -29.47
N THR A 748 2.43 -44.00 -29.62
CA THR A 748 1.75 -43.25 -28.57
C THR A 748 0.30 -43.73 -28.42
N LEU A 749 -0.32 -43.37 -27.30
CA LEU A 749 -1.70 -43.68 -27.00
C LEU A 749 -2.56 -42.44 -27.12
N PHE A 750 -3.64 -42.53 -27.90
CA PHE A 750 -4.69 -41.52 -27.97
C PHE A 750 -5.94 -42.01 -27.27
N VAL A 751 -6.64 -41.09 -26.62
CA VAL A 751 -7.97 -41.31 -26.05
C VAL A 751 -8.98 -40.87 -27.09
N PHE A 752 -9.71 -41.82 -27.66
CA PHE A 752 -10.68 -41.57 -28.72
C PHE A 752 -12.11 -41.64 -28.17
N ASP A 753 -12.94 -40.73 -28.65
CA ASP A 753 -14.36 -40.73 -28.35
C ASP A 753 -15.16 -41.16 -29.60
N ASP A 754 -15.73 -42.36 -29.53
CA ASP A 754 -16.50 -42.94 -30.63
C ASP A 754 -17.80 -42.17 -30.97
N ILE A 755 -18.32 -41.34 -30.07
CA ILE A 755 -19.54 -40.56 -30.29
C ILE A 755 -19.26 -39.33 -31.14
N ILE A 756 -18.18 -38.59 -30.85
CA ILE A 756 -17.79 -37.40 -31.63
C ILE A 756 -16.84 -37.72 -32.78
N GLY A 757 -16.19 -38.89 -32.76
CA GLY A 757 -15.31 -39.34 -33.84
C GLY A 757 -13.93 -38.68 -33.84
N GLU A 758 -13.43 -38.21 -32.69
CA GLU A 758 -12.17 -37.47 -32.58
C GLU A 758 -11.26 -38.00 -31.46
N ASN A 759 -9.94 -37.76 -31.58
CA ASN A 759 -8.97 -37.95 -30.50
C ASN A 759 -9.07 -36.76 -29.53
N LEU A 760 -9.39 -37.03 -28.27
CA LEU A 760 -9.54 -36.00 -27.23
C LEU A 760 -8.22 -35.71 -26.50
N ALA A 761 -7.43 -36.74 -26.26
CA ALA A 761 -6.21 -36.66 -25.46
C ALA A 761 -5.11 -37.55 -26.01
N VAL A 762 -3.87 -37.24 -25.66
CA VAL A 762 -2.67 -38.02 -26.00
C VAL A 762 -1.87 -38.29 -24.73
N VAL A 763 -1.35 -39.51 -24.61
CA VAL A 763 -0.43 -39.87 -23.53
C VAL A 763 0.95 -39.31 -23.86
N SER A 764 1.57 -38.64 -22.90
CA SER A 764 2.85 -37.95 -23.09
C SER A 764 4.04 -38.89 -23.28
N ARG A 765 3.92 -40.14 -22.82
CA ARG A 765 4.96 -41.16 -22.97
C ARG A 765 4.96 -41.72 -24.40
N GLN A 766 6.15 -41.95 -24.93
CA GLN A 766 6.35 -42.66 -26.20
C GLN A 766 6.89 -44.07 -25.92
N TYR A 767 6.42 -45.05 -26.68
CA TYR A 767 6.76 -46.46 -26.52
C TYR A 767 7.55 -46.98 -27.73
N ASN A 768 8.45 -47.94 -27.51
CA ASN A 768 9.26 -48.50 -28.60
C ASN A 768 8.52 -49.58 -29.38
N THR A 769 7.53 -50.22 -28.76
CA THR A 769 6.71 -51.28 -29.38
C THR A 769 5.23 -51.06 -29.14
N LYS A 770 4.39 -51.66 -30.00
CA LYS A 770 2.93 -51.59 -29.85
C LYS A 770 2.46 -52.35 -28.62
N GLU A 771 3.10 -53.49 -28.32
CA GLU A 771 2.81 -54.32 -27.15
C GLU A 771 3.07 -53.56 -25.84
N GLU A 772 4.19 -52.85 -25.74
CA GLU A 772 4.53 -52.02 -24.58
C GLU A 772 3.49 -50.91 -24.33
N ALA A 773 3.01 -50.26 -25.40
CA ALA A 773 1.94 -49.28 -25.30
C ALA A 773 0.62 -49.91 -24.83
N GLN A 774 0.29 -51.12 -25.31
CA GLN A 774 -0.93 -51.83 -24.90
C GLN A 774 -0.89 -52.27 -23.43
N ASP A 775 0.26 -52.74 -22.95
CA ASP A 775 0.43 -53.14 -21.56
C ASP A 775 0.28 -51.94 -20.61
N ASP A 776 0.72 -50.74 -21.00
CA ASP A 776 0.61 -49.54 -20.16
C ASP A 776 -0.84 -49.02 -20.04
N VAL A 777 -1.74 -49.35 -20.99
CA VAL A 777 -3.17 -48.99 -20.90
C VAL A 777 -3.80 -49.53 -19.60
N MET A 778 -3.42 -50.74 -19.18
CA MET A 778 -3.93 -51.32 -17.93
C MET A 778 -3.48 -50.51 -16.70
N ASN A 779 -2.22 -50.04 -16.69
CA ASN A 779 -1.70 -49.21 -15.61
C ASN A 779 -2.37 -47.83 -15.60
N LEU A 780 -2.53 -47.21 -16.77
CA LEU A 780 -3.19 -45.91 -16.93
C LEU A 780 -4.65 -45.96 -16.47
N THR A 781 -5.42 -46.95 -16.93
CA THR A 781 -6.83 -47.11 -16.52
C THR A 781 -6.98 -47.36 -15.01
N GLN A 782 -6.05 -48.09 -14.39
CA GLN A 782 -6.05 -48.29 -12.94
C GLN A 782 -5.77 -46.99 -12.19
N TYR A 783 -4.76 -46.23 -12.61
CA TYR A 783 -4.44 -44.91 -12.03
C TYR A 783 -5.62 -43.94 -12.16
N LEU A 784 -6.25 -43.88 -13.33
CA LEU A 784 -7.35 -42.96 -13.59
C LEU A 784 -8.61 -43.30 -12.78
N ARG A 785 -8.85 -44.60 -12.51
CA ARG A 785 -9.90 -45.03 -11.56
C ARG A 785 -9.61 -44.58 -10.14
N GLU A 786 -8.35 -44.61 -9.72
CA GLU A 786 -7.95 -44.16 -8.38
C GLU A 786 -8.19 -42.66 -8.21
N ILE A 787 -7.77 -41.83 -9.17
CA ILE A 787 -7.97 -40.37 -9.06
C ILE A 787 -9.46 -39.98 -9.14
N GLN A 788 -10.28 -40.67 -9.95
CA GLN A 788 -11.70 -40.33 -10.09
C GLN A 788 -12.49 -40.62 -8.80
N GLN A 789 -12.09 -41.60 -8.00
CA GLN A 789 -12.78 -41.96 -6.77
C GLN A 789 -12.57 -40.94 -5.64
N ASN A 790 -11.61 -40.02 -5.77
CA ASN A 790 -11.29 -39.04 -4.75
C ASN A 790 -11.20 -37.64 -5.35
N GLU A 791 -12.25 -36.84 -5.13
CA GLU A 791 -12.40 -35.48 -5.65
C GLU A 791 -11.23 -34.53 -5.30
N HIS A 792 -10.60 -34.70 -4.12
CA HIS A 792 -9.45 -33.89 -3.75
C HIS A 792 -8.19 -34.27 -4.53
N ILE A 793 -7.95 -35.58 -4.72
CA ILE A 793 -6.83 -36.05 -5.54
C ILE A 793 -7.08 -35.62 -6.99
N PHE A 794 -8.30 -35.78 -7.47
CA PHE A 794 -8.74 -35.40 -8.79
C PHE A 794 -8.37 -33.96 -9.15
N ASN A 795 -8.85 -32.99 -8.37
CA ASN A 795 -8.59 -31.57 -8.63
C ASN A 795 -7.09 -31.22 -8.52
N SER A 796 -6.32 -31.96 -7.71
CA SER A 796 -4.86 -31.74 -7.59
C SER A 796 -4.02 -32.32 -8.75
N ARG A 797 -4.63 -33.12 -9.63
CA ARG A 797 -3.95 -33.81 -10.75
C ARG A 797 -4.32 -33.25 -12.12
N ILE A 798 -5.23 -32.29 -12.16
CA ILE A 798 -5.56 -31.55 -13.38
C ILE A 798 -4.81 -30.23 -13.35
N GLU A 799 -4.11 -29.95 -14.43
CA GLU A 799 -3.46 -28.67 -14.68
C GLU A 799 -4.04 -28.08 -15.96
N TYR A 800 -4.42 -26.80 -15.90
CA TYR A 800 -4.83 -26.05 -17.09
C TYR A 800 -3.65 -25.24 -17.60
N LYS A 801 -3.38 -25.27 -18.91
CA LYS A 801 -2.31 -24.46 -19.52
C LYS A 801 -2.91 -23.41 -20.44
N ALA A 802 -2.80 -22.15 -20.06
CA ALA A 802 -3.21 -21.01 -20.88
C ALA A 802 -2.32 -20.91 -22.13
N GLU A 803 -2.94 -20.81 -23.29
CA GLU A 803 -2.26 -20.73 -24.58
C GLU A 803 -2.02 -19.26 -25.00
N TYR A 804 -0.78 -18.93 -25.37
CA TYR A 804 -0.44 -17.67 -26.06
C TYR A 804 -0.37 -17.89 -27.58
N SER A 805 0.10 -19.07 -27.98
CA SER A 805 0.07 -19.59 -29.35
C SER A 805 0.22 -21.11 -29.32
N PRO A 806 -0.02 -21.86 -30.42
CA PRO A 806 -0.05 -23.33 -30.40
C PRO A 806 1.19 -24.04 -29.84
N LEU A 807 2.34 -23.36 -29.79
CA LEU A 807 3.59 -23.90 -29.23
C LEU A 807 4.02 -23.24 -27.90
N LYS A 808 3.28 -22.22 -27.45
CA LYS A 808 3.59 -21.41 -26.26
C LYS A 808 2.41 -21.45 -25.30
N SER A 809 2.53 -22.25 -24.24
CA SER A 809 1.52 -22.34 -23.19
C SER A 809 2.12 -22.42 -21.80
N VAL A 810 1.44 -21.82 -20.82
CA VAL A 810 1.91 -21.70 -19.43
C VAL A 810 0.83 -22.20 -18.48
N SER A 811 1.24 -22.92 -17.45
CA SER A 811 0.34 -23.46 -16.41
C SER A 811 -0.43 -22.35 -15.69
N ASP A 812 -1.72 -22.56 -15.42
CA ASP A 812 -2.59 -21.69 -14.63
C ASP A 812 -2.02 -21.40 -13.23
N SER A 813 -1.32 -22.37 -12.66
CA SER A 813 -0.61 -22.29 -11.39
C SER A 813 0.55 -21.28 -11.38
N PHE A 814 1.10 -20.92 -12.55
CA PHE A 814 2.10 -19.86 -12.65
C PHE A 814 1.47 -18.49 -12.35
N PHE A 815 0.24 -18.25 -12.80
CA PHE A 815 -0.43 -16.95 -12.66
C PHE A 815 -1.09 -16.79 -11.30
N SER A 816 -1.78 -17.85 -10.85
CA SER A 816 -2.67 -17.82 -9.71
C SER A 816 -1.92 -17.53 -8.41
N ASN A 817 -2.29 -16.44 -7.73
CA ASN A 817 -1.75 -16.03 -6.43
C ASN A 817 -0.22 -16.05 -6.34
N SER A 818 0.48 -15.71 -7.43
CA SER A 818 1.94 -15.83 -7.53
C SER A 818 2.60 -14.52 -7.95
N MET A 819 3.76 -14.23 -7.36
CA MET A 819 4.61 -13.11 -7.76
C MET A 819 6.09 -13.46 -7.69
N SER A 820 6.89 -12.81 -8.55
CA SER A 820 8.35 -12.91 -8.55
C SER A 820 9.00 -11.65 -8.01
N ILE A 821 10.05 -11.86 -7.22
CA ILE A 821 10.96 -10.84 -6.72
C ILE A 821 12.29 -11.04 -7.44
N VAL A 822 12.56 -10.19 -8.43
CA VAL A 822 13.76 -10.28 -9.28
C VAL A 822 14.82 -9.31 -8.75
N TYR A 823 16.02 -9.80 -8.44
CA TYR A 823 17.11 -8.99 -7.87
C TYR A 823 18.47 -9.34 -8.49
N PRO A 824 19.41 -8.38 -8.56
CA PRO A 824 20.73 -8.60 -9.13
C PRO A 824 21.60 -9.48 -8.23
N ASP A 825 22.46 -10.31 -8.81
CA ASP A 825 23.39 -11.15 -8.06
C ASP A 825 24.79 -10.52 -7.89
N TRP A 826 25.02 -9.34 -8.48
CA TRP A 826 26.35 -8.73 -8.58
C TRP A 826 26.59 -7.52 -7.69
N THR A 827 25.58 -6.96 -7.03
CA THR A 827 25.82 -5.82 -6.13
C THR A 827 26.48 -6.29 -4.83
N SER A 828 27.20 -5.41 -4.12
CA SER A 828 27.84 -5.79 -2.85
C SER A 828 26.82 -6.33 -1.85
N ARG A 829 25.63 -5.74 -1.79
CA ARG A 829 24.58 -6.18 -0.87
C ARG A 829 24.05 -7.56 -1.24
N PHE A 830 23.73 -7.81 -2.50
CA PHE A 830 23.16 -9.10 -2.91
C PHE A 830 24.21 -10.22 -3.03
N GLN A 831 25.50 -9.91 -3.04
CA GLN A 831 26.57 -10.88 -2.81
C GLN A 831 26.74 -11.25 -1.33
N ASN A 832 26.25 -10.43 -0.39
CA ASN A 832 26.30 -10.72 1.02
C ASN A 832 25.14 -11.65 1.43
N LYS A 833 25.47 -12.89 1.78
CA LYS A 833 24.49 -13.91 2.19
C LYS A 833 23.59 -13.46 3.36
N GLU A 834 24.14 -12.77 4.36
CA GLU A 834 23.35 -12.29 5.49
C GLU A 834 22.32 -11.23 5.07
N PHE A 835 22.69 -10.36 4.13
CA PHE A 835 21.77 -9.39 3.56
C PHE A 835 20.68 -10.09 2.75
N VAL A 836 21.03 -11.05 1.88
CA VAL A 836 20.04 -11.83 1.09
C VAL A 836 19.05 -12.55 1.99
N ASP A 837 19.52 -13.20 3.06
CA ASP A 837 18.65 -13.86 4.04
C ASP A 837 17.73 -12.83 4.73
N THR A 838 18.24 -11.64 5.05
CA THR A 838 17.46 -10.56 5.64
C THR A 838 16.42 -10.00 4.65
N PHE A 839 16.82 -9.79 3.39
CA PHE A 839 15.95 -9.36 2.28
C PHE A 839 14.78 -10.33 2.10
N LYS A 840 15.06 -11.63 1.97
CA LYS A 840 14.03 -12.66 1.83
C LYS A 840 13.08 -12.70 3.03
N ASN A 841 13.62 -12.62 4.25
CA ASN A 841 12.80 -12.59 5.47
C ASN A 841 11.90 -11.36 5.54
N VAL A 842 12.38 -10.18 5.14
CA VAL A 842 11.57 -8.95 5.08
C VAL A 842 10.45 -9.09 4.06
N VAL A 843 10.78 -9.56 2.85
CA VAL A 843 9.80 -9.86 1.80
C VAL A 843 8.71 -10.80 2.32
N SER A 844 9.08 -11.93 2.92
CA SER A 844 8.11 -12.92 3.43
C SER A 844 7.25 -12.40 4.58
N LYS A 845 7.76 -11.49 5.42
CA LYS A 845 6.98 -10.88 6.51
C LYS A 845 5.98 -9.84 6.03
N VAL A 846 6.30 -9.12 4.95
CA VAL A 846 5.45 -8.05 4.39
C VAL A 846 4.45 -8.61 3.37
N ALA A 847 4.78 -9.73 2.72
CA ALA A 847 3.95 -10.34 1.69
C ALA A 847 2.57 -10.76 2.24
N PRO A 848 1.49 -10.57 1.46
CA PRO A 848 0.20 -11.17 1.77
C PRO A 848 0.31 -12.69 1.92
N ALA A 849 -0.31 -13.25 2.96
CA ALA A 849 -0.13 -14.65 3.34
C ALA A 849 -0.61 -15.66 2.29
N TYR A 850 -1.51 -15.25 1.40
CA TYR A 850 -2.05 -16.10 0.33
C TYR A 850 -1.20 -16.09 -0.94
N LEU A 851 -0.17 -15.22 -1.04
CA LEU A 851 0.67 -15.11 -2.23
C LEU A 851 1.91 -16.00 -2.14
N LYS A 852 2.14 -16.77 -3.20
CA LYS A 852 3.37 -17.52 -3.42
C LYS A 852 4.45 -16.60 -3.97
N ILE A 853 5.58 -16.53 -3.27
CA ILE A 853 6.69 -15.63 -3.61
C ILE A 853 7.83 -16.42 -4.22
N HIS A 854 8.22 -16.05 -5.43
CA HIS A 854 9.37 -16.60 -6.13
C HIS A 854 10.56 -15.64 -6.05
N PHE A 855 11.72 -16.11 -5.58
CA PHE A 855 12.93 -15.31 -5.54
C PHE A 855 13.81 -15.63 -6.76
N VAL A 856 13.98 -14.67 -7.65
CA VAL A 856 14.75 -14.83 -8.89
C VAL A 856 16.00 -13.96 -8.82
N SER A 857 17.15 -14.60 -8.69
CA SER A 857 18.45 -13.91 -8.72
C SER A 857 19.02 -13.98 -10.13
N LEU A 858 19.34 -12.84 -10.72
CA LEU A 858 19.85 -12.75 -12.08
C LEU A 858 21.26 -12.17 -12.10
N ASN A 859 22.11 -12.73 -12.96
CA ASN A 859 23.37 -12.07 -13.32
C ASN A 859 23.14 -10.88 -14.27
N TYR A 860 24.17 -10.09 -14.52
CA TYR A 860 24.04 -8.86 -15.32
C TYR A 860 23.46 -9.11 -16.72
N SER A 861 23.94 -10.12 -17.44
CA SER A 861 23.43 -10.46 -18.78
C SER A 861 21.97 -10.89 -18.74
N GLN A 862 21.60 -11.70 -17.75
CA GLN A 862 20.22 -12.15 -17.56
C GLN A 862 19.30 -10.99 -17.16
N MET A 863 19.75 -10.07 -16.31
CA MET A 863 18.98 -8.88 -15.93
C MET A 863 18.78 -7.95 -17.13
N LEU A 864 19.81 -7.76 -17.97
CA LEU A 864 19.70 -6.96 -19.20
C LEU A 864 18.61 -7.52 -20.11
N GLU A 865 18.65 -8.83 -20.41
CA GLU A 865 17.65 -9.51 -21.23
C GLU A 865 16.24 -9.41 -20.61
N PHE A 866 16.14 -9.67 -19.30
CA PHE A 866 14.90 -9.57 -18.54
C PHE A 866 14.32 -8.15 -18.55
N GLU A 867 15.11 -7.12 -18.25
CA GLU A 867 14.63 -5.74 -18.16
C GLU A 867 14.26 -5.17 -19.54
N GLN A 868 14.91 -5.63 -20.62
CA GLN A 868 14.49 -5.30 -21.99
C GLN A 868 13.11 -5.87 -22.29
N ALA A 869 12.90 -7.17 -22.02
CA ALA A 869 11.61 -7.83 -22.22
C ALA A 869 10.52 -7.20 -21.33
N TYR A 870 10.81 -7.00 -20.04
CA TYR A 870 9.87 -6.44 -19.07
C TYR A 870 9.48 -5.00 -19.41
N LYS A 871 10.44 -4.17 -19.86
CA LYS A 871 10.15 -2.80 -20.28
C LYS A 871 9.30 -2.76 -21.55
N ALA A 872 9.61 -3.60 -22.55
CA ALA A 872 8.81 -3.72 -23.76
C ALA A 872 7.37 -4.15 -23.43
N TRP A 873 7.23 -5.20 -22.61
CA TRP A 873 5.93 -5.67 -22.12
C TRP A 873 5.15 -4.59 -21.38
N SER A 874 5.77 -3.88 -20.42
CA SER A 874 5.07 -2.86 -19.62
C SER A 874 4.55 -1.71 -20.48
N LYS A 875 5.26 -1.40 -21.57
CA LYS A 875 4.85 -0.38 -22.52
C LYS A 875 3.64 -0.84 -23.33
N LEU A 876 3.69 -2.06 -23.89
CA LEU A 876 2.57 -2.63 -24.65
C LEU A 876 1.31 -2.76 -23.79
N LEU A 877 1.47 -3.15 -22.52
CA LEU A 877 0.37 -3.26 -21.56
C LEU A 877 -0.26 -1.88 -21.28
N ALA A 878 0.55 -0.84 -21.07
CA ALA A 878 0.06 0.51 -20.79
C ALA A 878 -0.59 1.17 -22.01
N GLU A 879 -0.08 0.90 -23.22
CA GLU A 879 -0.62 1.42 -24.49
C GLU A 879 -1.88 0.67 -24.95
N GLU A 880 -2.28 -0.40 -24.25
CA GLU A 880 -3.37 -1.30 -24.65
C GLU A 880 -3.23 -1.74 -26.13
N SER A 881 -2.00 -2.13 -26.49
CA SER A 881 -1.63 -2.52 -27.86
C SER A 881 -2.34 -3.82 -28.31
N ASP A 882 -2.14 -4.21 -29.57
CA ASP A 882 -2.68 -5.46 -30.12
C ASP A 882 -2.37 -6.67 -29.21
N TYR A 883 -3.39 -7.49 -28.94
CA TYR A 883 -3.28 -8.57 -27.96
C TYR A 883 -2.27 -9.64 -28.36
N PHE A 884 -1.99 -9.88 -29.66
CA PHE A 884 -0.99 -10.86 -30.06
C PHE A 884 0.43 -10.40 -29.74
N GLU A 885 0.74 -9.12 -29.96
CA GLU A 885 2.05 -8.55 -29.59
C GLU A 885 2.25 -8.52 -28.08
N LEU A 886 1.20 -8.15 -27.33
CA LEU A 886 1.22 -8.17 -25.86
C LEU A 886 1.42 -9.60 -25.32
N ASP A 887 0.75 -10.59 -25.91
CA ASP A 887 0.85 -11.98 -25.50
C ASP A 887 2.24 -12.57 -25.76
N ASP A 888 2.88 -12.25 -26.89
CA ASP A 888 4.25 -12.68 -27.17
C ASP A 888 5.25 -12.08 -26.16
N ALA A 889 5.13 -10.77 -25.88
CA ALA A 889 5.94 -10.10 -24.87
C ALA A 889 5.69 -10.66 -23.46
N SER A 890 4.43 -10.96 -23.13
CA SER A 890 4.05 -11.57 -21.84
C SER A 890 4.67 -12.96 -21.67
N TYR A 891 4.60 -13.79 -22.72
CA TYR A 891 5.24 -15.10 -22.72
C TYR A 891 6.77 -14.98 -22.58
N GLN A 892 7.41 -14.03 -23.26
CA GLN A 892 8.86 -13.84 -23.16
C GLN A 892 9.29 -13.55 -21.71
N VAL A 893 8.58 -12.67 -21.00
CA VAL A 893 8.87 -12.39 -19.58
C VAL A 893 8.60 -13.63 -18.72
N ALA A 894 7.46 -14.30 -18.91
CA ALA A 894 7.11 -15.51 -18.17
C ALA A 894 8.15 -16.64 -18.36
N ASP A 895 8.61 -16.86 -19.59
CA ASP A 895 9.62 -17.86 -19.94
C ASP A 895 10.97 -17.57 -19.25
N LEU A 896 11.41 -16.31 -19.24
CA LEU A 896 12.63 -15.91 -18.52
C LEU A 896 12.51 -16.17 -17.01
N LEU A 897 11.35 -15.89 -16.41
CA LEU A 897 11.09 -16.18 -15.00
C LEU A 897 11.10 -17.69 -14.72
N MET A 898 10.43 -18.49 -15.55
CA MET A 898 10.39 -19.96 -15.40
C MET A 898 11.77 -20.59 -15.54
N LYS A 899 12.59 -20.14 -16.51
CA LYS A 899 13.97 -20.63 -16.70
C LYS A 899 14.92 -20.25 -15.56
N SER A 900 14.71 -19.09 -14.96
CA SER A 900 15.57 -18.54 -13.90
C SER A 900 15.14 -18.97 -12.50
N SER A 901 13.96 -19.56 -12.38
CA SER A 901 13.45 -20.13 -11.13
C SER A 901 14.24 -21.40 -10.79
N THR A 902 15.09 -21.32 -9.75
CA THR A 902 15.61 -22.55 -9.14
C THR A 902 14.44 -23.30 -8.49
N PRO A 903 14.34 -24.64 -8.61
CA PRO A 903 13.31 -25.40 -7.90
C PRO A 903 13.55 -25.23 -6.40
N ASP A 904 12.79 -24.35 -5.77
CA ASP A 904 12.83 -24.10 -4.34
C ASP A 904 12.31 -25.37 -3.65
N THR A 905 13.21 -26.12 -3.03
CA THR A 905 12.90 -27.32 -2.24
C THR A 905 12.39 -26.98 -0.84
N GLY A 906 12.00 -25.72 -0.62
CA GLY A 906 11.39 -25.23 0.60
C GLY A 906 9.93 -25.64 0.72
N LYS A 907 9.65 -26.63 1.57
CA LYS A 907 8.34 -26.75 2.21
C LYS A 907 8.02 -25.44 2.92
N SER A 908 7.03 -24.71 2.41
CA SER A 908 6.20 -23.78 3.17
C SER A 908 4.98 -24.51 3.67
#